data_AF-A0A829DE60-F1
#
_entry.id   AF-A0A829DE60-F1
#
_cell.length_a   1.000
_cell.length_b   1.000
_cell.length_c   1.000
_cell.angle_alpha   90.00
_cell.angle_beta   90.00
_cell.angle_gamma   90.00
#
_symmetry.space_group_name_H-M   'P 1'
#
loop_
_entity.id
_entity.type
_entity.pdbx_description
1 polymer ?
#
loop_
_entity_poly.entity_id
_entity_poly.type
_entity_poly.pdbx_seq_one_letter_code
_entity_poly.pdbx_strand_id
1 'polypeptide(L)'
;METVKIAGLNIPVSKSGIKVTNLGSDLVETDSTVRNLSNILYPLLEGKPILLVGDAGVGKNALIYYINHKRKHTTARFSFNEDTLPEDLIGSYRILMDGRGFVWSDGPLTSAIRSGHSFVADEMNLCPPHIIKRFSTVYESAYLELIEGDGSKIYCKEGFNFIGTQNPSEGFEGRKPLPFDITRFFSVVFIDPHTPDEILFILKKLYPALSESLLRSCIRISLETESRVVTGKLGKGDLEKYHFNIRNLKKLCNRLIGLKADTNELQFREFWNFYVEPFRKKEDRDFQIELLLGESGLKMIPELPEPSFQVHKGFFYCNDKMIPVADENKAKKLLSEVPLPLKLREFSEKIFAAIQFQENVLIEYSEEQDPQILLPLFTEISGLPLETVSLCKGIHTSDIIGALKPIDGSKVDWVDGPLTRGIREGGNILITNLEAAGAELVEKLNMLTDDARSLTLPPESGNSEPIQLTESSRIFALKLFRKSKSNPTISRAFRNRFTSVLFPDLEDEKTLTEILSFYLPGNSLILKMVNFHTKIRDLAKKRTIGSANLLPYLFGLSNLLFWKDHILRYAEEKGGEAGLKETAVRGGKIAYTNQIADPKERMELEKILDFQISGIEVESDFFKVLEDKKKKTLTTVSDIEKKRWWDPELHKREALTGKAKLLNSGNPLKRGIEIDTPETGGQIKEGADAWYGQDTRGNKGQGEPAGGGGAWGYRTEELYKQFLAKRKILWEYTIQVSLKEFKEVFGQSLEEIELNLDRLFDPEIDITRMYRNEGNRIDTRKYISFLSGRGDSKVFDRTIIDKNEEKLKGVEVAFLVSKSRRIFNFEYAVAVISAMLSSAYILKEHEVDFSIHAYSDRNNKKDRIDLIPIKRLDEVYDETKEEEMFNYLRTDWQGDSVEEYQLLEKVESYFSPEAQTKIVVMISDFRGQRGKAEVSDEINSRDNRKLHAEILKNQNRNYVFLGVGLGRRYIAEHLFQDSVQITSDNFYNMPNLIGTELGRLILTHHSMRN
;
A
#
# COMPACT_ATOMS: atom_id res chain seq x y z
N MET A 1 -6.41 -60.30 -3.54
CA MET A 1 -6.24 -58.84 -3.45
C MET A 1 -5.24 -58.57 -2.34
N GLU A 2 -4.26 -57.69 -2.56
CA GLU A 2 -3.38 -57.25 -1.46
C GLU A 2 -4.23 -56.49 -0.44
N THR A 3 -4.07 -56.80 0.85
CA THR A 3 -4.83 -56.18 1.94
C THR A 3 -3.88 -55.63 2.99
N VAL A 4 -4.22 -54.47 3.55
CA VAL A 4 -3.54 -53.87 4.70
C VAL A 4 -4.43 -54.01 5.93
N LYS A 5 -3.83 -54.25 7.09
CA LYS A 5 -4.56 -54.32 8.36
C LYS A 5 -4.66 -52.92 8.97
N ILE A 6 -5.87 -52.44 9.24
CA ILE A 6 -6.14 -51.15 9.91
C ILE A 6 -7.19 -51.39 11.00
N ALA A 7 -6.91 -50.97 12.24
CA ALA A 7 -7.82 -51.15 13.39
C ALA A 7 -8.36 -52.60 13.54
N GLY A 8 -7.55 -53.60 13.20
CA GLY A 8 -7.95 -55.01 13.27
C GLY A 8 -8.65 -55.57 12.02
N LEU A 9 -9.04 -54.72 11.06
CA LEU A 9 -9.75 -55.10 9.84
C LEU A 9 -8.79 -55.25 8.64
N ASN A 10 -9.06 -56.22 7.76
CA ASN A 10 -8.32 -56.39 6.50
C ASN A 10 -8.96 -55.56 5.40
N ILE A 11 -8.23 -54.54 4.94
CA ILE A 11 -8.74 -53.55 3.99
C ILE A 11 -8.04 -53.68 2.63
N PRO A 12 -8.77 -53.66 1.50
CA PRO A 12 -8.15 -53.79 0.18
C PRO A 12 -7.21 -52.61 -0.14
N VAL A 13 -6.02 -52.93 -0.63
CA VAL A 13 -5.06 -51.95 -1.19
C VAL A 13 -5.47 -51.59 -2.62
N SER A 14 -5.37 -50.31 -2.98
CA SER A 14 -5.71 -49.86 -4.33
C SER A 14 -4.73 -50.42 -5.37
N LYS A 15 -5.26 -50.84 -6.53
CA LYS A 15 -4.47 -51.31 -7.68
C LYS A 15 -3.86 -50.16 -8.49
N SER A 16 -4.35 -48.93 -8.32
CA SER A 16 -4.00 -47.80 -9.20
C SER A 16 -2.62 -47.21 -8.97
N GLY A 17 -1.88 -47.63 -7.94
CA GLY A 17 -0.60 -47.01 -7.57
C GLY A 17 -0.77 -45.56 -7.09
N ILE A 18 0.16 -45.07 -6.28
CA ILE A 18 0.06 -43.72 -5.70
C ILE A 18 0.74 -42.71 -6.62
N LYS A 19 0.05 -41.63 -7.00
CA LYS A 19 0.70 -40.31 -7.12
C LYS A 19 0.62 -39.67 -5.73
N VAL A 20 1.66 -39.86 -4.91
CA VAL A 20 1.65 -39.50 -3.49
C VAL A 20 1.59 -37.99 -3.38
N THR A 21 0.45 -37.43 -2.93
CA THR A 21 0.50 -36.16 -2.22
C THR A 21 0.89 -36.49 -0.77
N ASN A 22 1.97 -35.87 -0.26
CA ASN A 22 2.64 -36.13 1.03
C ASN A 22 1.79 -35.82 2.28
N LEU A 23 0.51 -36.15 2.27
CA LEU A 23 -0.40 -35.93 3.40
C LEU A 23 -0.25 -37.07 4.42
N GLY A 24 0.75 -36.93 5.30
CA GLY A 24 0.97 -37.54 6.62
C GLY A 24 0.52 -39.00 6.89
N SER A 25 1.49 -39.85 7.24
CA SER A 25 1.29 -41.27 7.60
C SER A 25 1.15 -41.57 9.11
N ASP A 26 1.38 -40.59 9.98
CA ASP A 26 1.72 -40.85 11.39
C ASP A 26 0.57 -40.49 12.34
N LEU A 27 -0.26 -41.49 12.60
CA LEU A 27 -1.35 -41.46 13.55
C LEU A 27 -1.02 -42.35 14.75
N VAL A 28 -1.23 -41.85 15.98
CA VAL A 28 -1.07 -42.65 17.19
C VAL A 28 -2.34 -43.46 17.42
N GLU A 29 -2.23 -44.79 17.43
CA GLU A 29 -3.36 -45.68 17.69
C GLU A 29 -3.73 -45.68 19.18
N THR A 30 -4.69 -44.83 19.56
CA THR A 30 -5.39 -44.86 20.86
C THR A 30 -6.66 -45.71 20.76
N ASP A 31 -7.26 -46.09 21.90
CA ASP A 31 -8.54 -46.82 21.91
C ASP A 31 -9.66 -46.05 21.17
N SER A 32 -9.73 -44.72 21.36
CA SER A 32 -10.70 -43.88 20.64
C SER A 32 -10.37 -43.81 19.15
N THR A 33 -9.10 -43.72 18.77
CA THR A 33 -8.64 -43.71 17.37
C THR A 33 -8.99 -45.02 16.69
N VAL A 34 -8.71 -46.17 17.31
CA VAL A 34 -9.04 -47.50 16.78
C VAL A 34 -10.56 -47.66 16.63
N ARG A 35 -11.34 -47.19 17.61
CA ARG A 35 -12.81 -47.16 17.54
C ARG A 35 -13.31 -46.29 16.39
N ASN A 36 -12.79 -45.07 16.26
CA ASN A 36 -13.17 -44.13 15.20
C ASN A 36 -12.77 -44.66 13.82
N LEU A 37 -11.57 -45.21 13.67
CA LEU A 37 -11.13 -45.90 12.45
C LEU A 37 -12.07 -47.06 12.11
N SER A 38 -12.45 -47.89 13.08
CA SER A 38 -13.40 -48.98 12.85
C SER A 38 -14.76 -48.46 12.37
N ASN A 39 -15.31 -47.45 13.04
CA ASN A 39 -16.57 -46.81 12.68
C ASN A 39 -16.56 -46.17 11.29
N ILE A 40 -15.39 -45.74 10.80
CA ILE A 40 -15.21 -45.22 9.45
C ILE A 40 -15.04 -46.37 8.45
N LEU A 41 -14.26 -47.40 8.78
CA LEU A 41 -13.89 -48.47 7.85
C LEU A 41 -15.06 -49.36 7.47
N TYR A 42 -15.98 -49.68 8.38
CA TYR A 42 -17.17 -50.49 8.05
C TYR A 42 -18.03 -49.86 6.95
N PRO A 43 -18.56 -48.62 7.09
CA PRO A 43 -19.34 -48.00 6.02
C PRO A 43 -18.51 -47.74 4.76
N LEU A 44 -17.20 -47.49 4.90
CA LEU A 44 -16.30 -47.32 3.75
C LEU A 44 -16.22 -48.61 2.91
N LEU A 45 -16.07 -49.77 3.54
CA LEU A 45 -16.06 -51.07 2.87
C LEU A 45 -17.41 -51.44 2.24
N GLU A 46 -18.51 -50.94 2.82
CA GLU A 46 -19.87 -51.06 2.27
C GLU A 46 -20.13 -50.10 1.10
N GLY A 47 -19.19 -49.20 0.78
CA GLY A 47 -19.36 -48.17 -0.25
C GLY A 47 -20.35 -47.07 0.14
N LYS A 48 -20.63 -46.90 1.44
CA LYS A 48 -21.53 -45.86 1.93
C LYS A 48 -20.79 -44.53 2.09
N PRO A 49 -21.42 -43.38 1.75
CA PRO A 49 -20.90 -42.06 2.08
C PRO A 49 -20.73 -41.88 3.59
N ILE A 50 -19.69 -41.16 4.01
CA ILE A 50 -19.33 -40.99 5.42
C ILE A 50 -19.33 -39.51 5.76
N LEU A 51 -19.88 -39.12 6.92
CA LEU A 51 -19.85 -37.75 7.42
C LEU A 51 -19.18 -37.70 8.79
N LEU A 52 -18.02 -37.05 8.87
CA LEU A 52 -17.28 -36.86 10.11
C LEU A 52 -17.70 -35.56 10.78
N VAL A 53 -18.16 -35.65 12.02
CA VAL A 53 -18.62 -34.50 12.82
C VAL A 53 -17.80 -34.40 14.09
N GLY A 54 -17.18 -33.26 14.35
CA GLY A 54 -16.39 -33.04 15.56
C GLY A 54 -15.72 -31.67 15.56
N ASP A 55 -15.17 -31.24 16.68
CA ASP A 55 -14.59 -29.90 16.81
C ASP A 55 -13.33 -29.69 15.95
N ALA A 56 -12.90 -28.43 15.83
CA ALA A 56 -11.69 -28.10 15.09
C ALA A 56 -10.46 -28.71 15.79
N GLY A 57 -9.67 -29.50 15.06
CA GLY A 57 -8.42 -30.06 15.59
C GLY A 57 -8.53 -31.45 16.24
N VAL A 58 -9.70 -32.10 16.24
CA VAL A 58 -9.87 -33.50 16.74
C VAL A 58 -9.34 -34.59 15.78
N GLY A 59 -8.70 -34.21 14.67
CA GLY A 59 -8.05 -35.15 13.76
C GLY A 59 -8.92 -35.76 12.66
N LYS A 60 -10.11 -35.20 12.34
CA LYS A 60 -10.99 -35.66 11.24
C LYS A 60 -10.24 -35.97 9.94
N ASN A 61 -9.49 -35.00 9.43
CA ASN A 61 -8.75 -35.13 8.18
C ASN A 61 -7.57 -36.11 8.32
N ALA A 62 -6.92 -36.15 9.49
CA ALA A 62 -5.82 -37.06 9.76
C ALA A 62 -6.25 -38.54 9.71
N LEU A 63 -7.45 -38.88 10.20
CA LEU A 63 -7.99 -40.24 10.10
C LEU A 63 -8.18 -40.67 8.63
N ILE A 64 -8.72 -39.79 7.79
CA ILE A 64 -8.97 -40.07 6.38
C ILE A 64 -7.64 -40.26 5.63
N TYR A 65 -6.69 -39.34 5.84
CA TYR A 65 -5.37 -39.44 5.22
C TYR A 65 -4.63 -40.69 5.66
N TYR A 66 -4.69 -41.06 6.94
CA TYR A 66 -4.11 -42.31 7.44
C TYR A 66 -4.69 -43.54 6.73
N ILE A 67 -6.02 -43.64 6.62
CA ILE A 67 -6.68 -44.76 5.94
C ILE A 67 -6.23 -44.84 4.48
N ASN A 68 -6.30 -43.73 3.75
CA ASN A 68 -6.00 -43.70 2.32
C ASN A 68 -4.50 -43.93 2.04
N HIS A 69 -3.61 -43.38 2.88
CA HIS A 69 -2.18 -43.63 2.81
C HIS A 69 -1.86 -45.12 3.01
N LYS A 70 -2.39 -45.76 4.06
CA LYS A 70 -2.18 -47.20 4.33
C LYS A 70 -2.69 -48.09 3.20
N ARG A 71 -3.79 -47.68 2.54
CA ARG A 71 -4.38 -48.41 1.40
C ARG A 71 -3.78 -48.05 0.04
N LYS A 72 -2.78 -47.15 -0.03
CA LYS A 72 -2.22 -46.63 -1.28
C LYS A 72 -3.28 -46.01 -2.21
N HIS A 73 -4.26 -45.32 -1.63
CA HIS A 73 -5.42 -44.78 -2.32
C HIS A 73 -5.33 -43.25 -2.41
N THR A 74 -5.54 -42.69 -3.61
CA THR A 74 -5.48 -41.24 -3.81
C THR A 74 -6.65 -40.54 -3.12
N THR A 75 -6.38 -39.37 -2.54
CA THR A 75 -7.37 -38.49 -1.90
C THR A 75 -7.44 -37.16 -2.66
N ALA A 76 -8.63 -36.79 -3.14
CA ALA A 76 -8.94 -35.46 -3.63
C ALA A 76 -9.66 -34.68 -2.52
N ARG A 77 -9.15 -33.52 -2.13
CA ARG A 77 -9.74 -32.67 -1.08
C ARG A 77 -10.31 -31.41 -1.71
N PHE A 78 -11.51 -31.02 -1.30
CA PHE A 78 -12.11 -29.73 -1.61
C PHE A 78 -12.69 -29.13 -0.32
N SER A 79 -12.33 -27.87 -0.03
CA SER A 79 -12.83 -27.14 1.13
C SER A 79 -13.97 -26.22 0.73
N PHE A 80 -15.12 -26.38 1.37
CA PHE A 80 -16.34 -25.63 1.07
C PHE A 80 -16.38 -24.29 1.80
N ASN A 81 -16.97 -23.29 1.16
CA ASN A 81 -17.24 -21.96 1.70
C ASN A 81 -18.61 -21.43 1.24
N GLU A 82 -19.00 -20.24 1.71
CA GLU A 82 -20.30 -19.63 1.36
C GLU A 82 -20.44 -19.28 -0.13
N ASP A 83 -19.32 -19.07 -0.83
CA ASP A 83 -19.25 -18.65 -2.23
C ASP A 83 -19.06 -19.82 -3.21
N THR A 84 -19.00 -21.06 -2.72
CA THR A 84 -18.73 -22.25 -3.54
C THR A 84 -19.81 -22.45 -4.61
N LEU A 85 -19.39 -22.64 -5.85
CA LEU A 85 -20.28 -22.89 -6.99
C LEU A 85 -20.25 -24.35 -7.45
N PRO A 86 -21.30 -24.86 -8.13
CA PRO A 86 -21.28 -26.23 -8.66
C PRO A 86 -20.17 -26.45 -9.69
N GLU A 87 -19.85 -25.42 -10.47
CA GLU A 87 -18.79 -25.44 -11.48
C GLU A 87 -17.40 -25.67 -10.87
N ASP A 88 -17.18 -25.23 -9.62
CA ASP A 88 -15.92 -25.42 -8.88
C ASP A 88 -15.68 -26.88 -8.49
N LEU A 89 -16.75 -27.68 -8.43
CA LEU A 89 -16.75 -29.08 -8.01
C LEU A 89 -16.90 -30.04 -9.20
N ILE A 90 -17.89 -29.77 -10.05
CA ILE A 90 -18.27 -30.63 -11.18
C ILE A 90 -17.39 -30.35 -12.39
N GLY A 91 -17.04 -29.10 -12.62
CA GLY A 91 -16.30 -28.67 -13.81
C GLY A 91 -17.08 -27.65 -14.63
N SER A 92 -16.38 -27.09 -15.61
CA SER A 92 -16.93 -26.08 -16.51
C SER A 92 -16.20 -26.09 -17.85
N TYR A 93 -16.83 -25.48 -18.85
CA TYR A 93 -16.19 -25.20 -20.12
C TYR A 93 -15.14 -24.09 -19.96
N ARG A 94 -13.89 -24.40 -20.30
CA ARG A 94 -12.73 -23.51 -20.21
C ARG A 94 -12.32 -23.05 -21.60
N ILE A 95 -11.82 -21.82 -21.70
CA ILE A 95 -11.30 -21.26 -22.94
C ILE A 95 -10.01 -22.01 -23.32
N LEU A 96 -9.90 -22.41 -24.59
CA LEU A 96 -8.64 -22.93 -25.14
C LEU A 96 -7.60 -21.82 -25.22
N MET A 97 -6.31 -22.12 -25.02
CA MET A 97 -5.23 -21.11 -25.01
C MET A 97 -5.12 -20.33 -26.34
N ASP A 98 -5.59 -20.89 -27.46
CA ASP A 98 -5.65 -20.18 -28.74
C ASP A 98 -6.83 -19.20 -28.85
N GLY A 99 -7.72 -19.20 -27.86
CA GLY A 99 -8.94 -18.40 -27.75
C GLY A 99 -10.05 -18.77 -28.71
N ARG A 100 -9.92 -19.88 -29.45
CA ARG A 100 -10.83 -20.23 -30.55
C ARG A 100 -11.91 -21.25 -30.19
N GLY A 101 -12.06 -21.57 -28.91
CA GLY A 101 -13.11 -22.48 -28.48
C GLY A 101 -13.08 -22.75 -26.99
N PHE A 102 -14.02 -23.58 -26.55
CA PHE A 102 -14.12 -24.02 -25.17
C PHE A 102 -13.97 -25.53 -25.10
N VAL A 103 -13.27 -26.01 -24.07
CA VAL A 103 -13.12 -27.43 -23.75
C VAL A 103 -13.66 -27.70 -22.36
N TRP A 104 -14.37 -28.81 -22.19
CA TRP A 104 -14.81 -29.24 -20.88
C TRP A 104 -13.60 -29.58 -20.01
N SER A 105 -13.54 -28.99 -18.81
CA SER A 105 -12.58 -29.37 -17.79
C SER A 105 -13.32 -29.95 -16.59
N ASP A 106 -13.02 -31.19 -16.24
CA ASP A 106 -13.54 -31.83 -15.04
C ASP A 106 -13.13 -31.04 -13.79
N GLY A 107 -14.08 -30.84 -12.88
CA GLY A 107 -13.81 -30.36 -11.53
C GLY A 107 -13.26 -31.47 -10.63
N PRO A 108 -12.85 -31.12 -9.40
CA PRO A 108 -12.23 -32.06 -8.45
C PRO A 108 -13.15 -33.23 -8.08
N LEU A 109 -14.47 -33.05 -8.01
CA LEU A 109 -15.41 -34.14 -7.76
C LEU A 109 -15.51 -35.07 -8.97
N THR A 110 -15.69 -34.52 -10.17
CA THR A 110 -15.81 -35.31 -11.41
C THR A 110 -14.55 -36.11 -11.70
N SER A 111 -13.38 -35.50 -11.52
CA SER A 111 -12.08 -36.16 -11.66
C SER A 111 -11.92 -37.33 -10.66
N ALA A 112 -12.36 -37.12 -9.41
CA ALA A 112 -12.33 -38.18 -8.39
C ALA A 112 -13.27 -39.35 -8.74
N ILE A 113 -14.48 -39.07 -9.22
CA ILE A 113 -15.46 -40.08 -9.66
C ILE A 113 -14.92 -40.93 -10.80
N ARG A 114 -14.36 -40.30 -11.85
CA ARG A 114 -13.78 -41.00 -13.01
C ARG A 114 -12.56 -41.84 -12.64
N SER A 115 -11.75 -41.34 -11.69
CA SER A 115 -10.51 -41.99 -11.28
C SER A 115 -10.72 -43.07 -10.21
N GLY A 116 -11.89 -43.09 -9.56
CA GLY A 116 -12.14 -43.96 -8.41
C GLY A 116 -11.40 -43.50 -7.16
N HIS A 117 -11.11 -42.20 -7.03
CA HIS A 117 -10.39 -41.64 -5.88
C HIS A 117 -11.33 -41.38 -4.69
N SER A 118 -10.78 -41.27 -3.49
CA SER A 118 -11.57 -40.81 -2.35
C SER A 118 -11.72 -39.29 -2.43
N PHE A 119 -12.94 -38.79 -2.35
CA PHE A 119 -13.24 -37.36 -2.36
C PHE A 119 -13.59 -36.88 -0.94
N VAL A 120 -12.82 -35.93 -0.43
CA VAL A 120 -12.99 -35.31 0.89
C VAL A 120 -13.61 -33.93 0.72
N ALA A 121 -14.88 -33.83 1.10
CA ALA A 121 -15.66 -32.60 1.16
C ALA A 121 -15.48 -31.97 2.55
N ASP A 122 -14.52 -31.05 2.67
CA ASP A 122 -14.13 -30.43 3.94
C ASP A 122 -15.05 -29.23 4.28
N GLU A 123 -15.51 -29.12 5.52
CA GLU A 123 -16.42 -28.05 6.00
C GLU A 123 -17.73 -27.92 5.17
N MET A 124 -18.37 -29.05 4.80
CA MET A 124 -19.59 -29.06 3.98
C MET A 124 -20.70 -28.14 4.47
N ASN A 125 -20.76 -27.88 5.78
CA ASN A 125 -21.78 -27.04 6.41
C ASN A 125 -21.60 -25.53 6.22
N LEU A 126 -20.47 -25.09 5.65
CA LEU A 126 -20.27 -23.70 5.23
C LEU A 126 -20.88 -23.41 3.86
N CYS A 127 -21.15 -24.45 3.06
CA CYS A 127 -21.71 -24.31 1.72
C CYS A 127 -23.22 -24.05 1.76
N PRO A 128 -23.77 -23.23 0.84
CA PRO A 128 -25.22 -23.15 0.65
C PRO A 128 -25.82 -24.54 0.33
N PRO A 129 -26.91 -24.97 1.02
CA PRO A 129 -27.44 -26.34 0.87
C PRO A 129 -27.87 -26.73 -0.54
N HIS A 130 -28.22 -25.76 -1.39
CA HIS A 130 -28.62 -26.03 -2.78
C HIS A 130 -27.46 -26.53 -3.64
N ILE A 131 -26.22 -26.11 -3.32
CA ILE A 131 -25.00 -26.59 -4.00
C ILE A 131 -24.73 -28.04 -3.63
N ILE A 132 -24.90 -28.41 -2.36
CA ILE A 132 -24.72 -29.80 -1.91
C ILE A 132 -25.76 -30.72 -2.55
N LYS A 133 -27.02 -30.25 -2.65
CA LYS A 133 -28.09 -30.96 -3.35
C LYS A 133 -27.81 -31.17 -4.83
N ARG A 134 -27.00 -30.31 -5.48
CA ARG A 134 -26.73 -30.41 -6.92
C ARG A 134 -26.03 -31.72 -7.29
N PHE A 135 -25.15 -32.22 -6.45
CA PHE A 135 -24.44 -33.48 -6.66
C PHE A 135 -24.98 -34.61 -5.78
N SER A 136 -26.24 -34.55 -5.35
CA SER A 136 -26.78 -35.55 -4.42
C SER A 136 -26.82 -36.96 -4.98
N THR A 137 -27.01 -37.09 -6.29
CA THR A 137 -26.96 -38.38 -7.01
C THR A 137 -25.66 -39.14 -6.78
N VAL A 138 -24.55 -38.46 -6.45
CA VAL A 138 -23.25 -39.08 -6.18
C VAL A 138 -23.32 -39.93 -4.90
N TYR A 139 -23.89 -39.37 -3.84
CA TYR A 139 -24.02 -40.07 -2.56
C TYR A 139 -25.35 -40.82 -2.39
N GLU A 140 -26.35 -40.59 -3.26
CA GLU A 140 -27.63 -41.30 -3.27
C GLU A 140 -27.63 -42.55 -4.17
N SER A 141 -26.99 -42.46 -5.34
CA SER A 141 -27.12 -43.46 -6.42
C SER A 141 -25.82 -43.74 -7.17
N ALA A 142 -24.68 -43.28 -6.65
CA ALA A 142 -23.35 -43.53 -7.19
C ALA A 142 -23.15 -43.07 -8.65
N TYR A 143 -23.79 -41.96 -9.05
CA TYR A 143 -23.52 -41.32 -10.34
C TYR A 143 -23.59 -39.79 -10.25
N LEU A 144 -22.88 -39.10 -11.16
CA LEU A 144 -22.97 -37.67 -11.37
C LEU A 144 -23.49 -37.38 -12.77
N GLU A 145 -24.51 -36.54 -12.87
CA GLU A 145 -24.98 -36.01 -14.14
C GLU A 145 -24.33 -34.65 -14.42
N LEU A 146 -23.64 -34.52 -15.55
CA LEU A 146 -22.91 -33.31 -15.95
C LEU A 146 -23.84 -32.26 -16.57
N ILE A 147 -24.78 -31.72 -15.80
CA ILE A 147 -25.72 -30.68 -16.27
C ILE A 147 -24.98 -29.41 -16.71
N GLU A 148 -23.87 -29.07 -16.06
CA GLU A 148 -22.98 -27.97 -16.43
C GLU A 148 -22.20 -28.24 -17.73
N GLY A 149 -22.13 -29.50 -18.14
CA GLY A 149 -21.40 -29.99 -19.30
C GLY A 149 -22.30 -30.40 -20.45
N ASP A 150 -22.24 -31.67 -20.84
CA ASP A 150 -22.96 -32.27 -21.96
C ASP A 150 -24.24 -33.03 -21.54
N GLY A 151 -24.59 -32.99 -20.25
CA GLY A 151 -25.70 -33.76 -19.67
C GLY A 151 -25.40 -35.26 -19.52
N SER A 152 -24.16 -35.71 -19.76
CA SER A 152 -23.80 -37.12 -19.62
C SER A 152 -23.85 -37.59 -18.15
N LYS A 153 -24.13 -38.88 -17.97
CA LYS A 153 -24.08 -39.53 -16.66
C LYS A 153 -22.77 -40.29 -16.49
N ILE A 154 -22.03 -39.94 -15.45
CA ILE A 154 -20.78 -40.57 -15.04
C ILE A 154 -21.05 -41.41 -13.80
N TYR A 155 -20.83 -42.72 -13.90
CA TYR A 155 -20.95 -43.61 -12.76
C TYR A 155 -19.66 -43.61 -11.93
N CYS A 156 -19.82 -43.69 -10.60
CA CYS A 156 -18.69 -43.80 -9.69
C CYS A 156 -17.91 -45.08 -9.97
N LYS A 157 -16.62 -44.93 -10.28
CA LYS A 157 -15.73 -46.06 -10.53
C LYS A 157 -15.49 -46.84 -9.23
N GLU A 158 -15.23 -48.14 -9.34
CA GLU A 158 -14.84 -48.98 -8.21
C GLU A 158 -13.68 -48.35 -7.42
N GLY A 159 -13.84 -48.22 -6.11
CA GLY A 159 -12.88 -47.57 -5.21
C GLY A 159 -13.25 -46.13 -4.82
N PHE A 160 -14.17 -45.47 -5.53
CA PHE A 160 -14.63 -44.13 -5.16
C PHE A 160 -15.30 -44.12 -3.78
N ASN A 161 -14.90 -43.18 -2.91
CA ASN A 161 -15.53 -42.96 -1.61
C ASN A 161 -15.84 -41.48 -1.43
N PHE A 162 -17.07 -41.15 -1.03
CA PHE A 162 -17.46 -39.78 -0.70
C PHE A 162 -17.41 -39.57 0.82
N ILE A 163 -16.54 -38.67 1.29
CA ILE A 163 -16.34 -38.39 2.71
C ILE A 163 -16.54 -36.90 2.97
N GLY A 164 -17.59 -36.57 3.73
CA GLY A 164 -17.84 -35.22 4.24
C GLY A 164 -17.20 -35.00 5.60
N THR A 165 -16.74 -33.78 5.87
CA THR A 165 -16.40 -33.32 7.22
C THR A 165 -17.19 -32.05 7.54
N GLN A 166 -17.53 -31.88 8.81
CA GLN A 166 -18.08 -30.63 9.31
C GLN A 166 -17.70 -30.43 10.78
N ASN A 167 -17.69 -29.18 11.22
CA ASN A 167 -17.72 -28.86 12.64
C ASN A 167 -19.17 -28.73 13.12
N PRO A 168 -19.47 -29.00 14.40
CA PRO A 168 -20.78 -28.76 14.98
C PRO A 168 -21.26 -27.31 14.76
N SER A 169 -22.57 -27.12 14.64
CA SER A 169 -23.19 -25.80 14.42
C SER A 169 -23.27 -24.93 15.67
N GLU A 170 -23.10 -25.51 16.86
CA GLU A 170 -23.13 -24.76 18.13
C GLU A 170 -21.78 -24.05 18.37
N GLY A 171 -21.79 -22.72 18.56
CA GLY A 171 -20.62 -21.95 19.01
C GLY A 171 -19.72 -21.34 17.94
N PHE A 172 -19.98 -21.56 16.64
CA PHE A 172 -19.19 -21.03 15.52
C PHE A 172 -20.03 -20.17 14.57
N GLU A 173 -19.60 -18.93 14.29
CA GLU A 173 -20.28 -18.01 13.36
C GLU A 173 -20.32 -18.59 11.94
N GLY A 174 -21.46 -18.44 11.25
CA GLY A 174 -21.66 -18.85 9.85
C GLY A 174 -22.04 -20.32 9.62
N ARG A 175 -21.93 -21.19 10.64
CA ARG A 175 -22.19 -22.63 10.49
C ARG A 175 -23.66 -22.99 10.72
N LYS A 176 -24.30 -23.58 9.70
CA LYS A 176 -25.66 -24.13 9.81
C LYS A 176 -25.61 -25.65 9.78
N PRO A 177 -26.48 -26.36 10.50
CA PRO A 177 -26.55 -27.81 10.37
C PRO A 177 -26.93 -28.19 8.93
N LEU A 178 -26.32 -29.24 8.40
CA LEU A 178 -26.71 -29.80 7.11
C LEU A 178 -28.17 -30.29 7.18
N PRO A 179 -29.02 -30.01 6.17
CA PRO A 179 -30.40 -30.48 6.15
C PRO A 179 -30.51 -32.01 6.31
N PHE A 180 -31.59 -32.46 6.95
CA PHE A 180 -31.89 -33.89 7.14
C PHE A 180 -31.92 -34.67 5.82
N ASP A 181 -32.49 -34.07 4.77
CA ASP A 181 -32.56 -34.67 3.43
C ASP A 181 -31.19 -35.02 2.84
N ILE A 182 -30.13 -34.36 3.29
CA ILE A 182 -28.74 -34.64 2.88
C ILE A 182 -28.12 -35.64 3.85
N THR A 183 -28.18 -35.35 5.15
CA THR A 183 -27.50 -36.16 6.18
C THR A 183 -28.00 -37.60 6.27
N ARG A 184 -29.26 -37.88 5.89
CA ARG A 184 -29.82 -39.25 5.86
C ARG A 184 -29.07 -40.24 4.96
N PHE A 185 -28.29 -39.75 3.98
CA PHE A 185 -27.53 -40.59 3.06
C PHE A 185 -26.11 -40.90 3.55
N PHE A 186 -25.70 -40.29 4.66
CA PHE A 186 -24.37 -40.45 5.22
C PHE A 186 -24.39 -41.35 6.44
N SER A 187 -23.36 -42.19 6.57
CA SER A 187 -23.01 -42.81 7.83
C SER A 187 -22.29 -41.75 8.68
N VAL A 188 -22.97 -41.23 9.69
CA VAL A 188 -22.43 -40.16 10.54
C VAL A 188 -21.53 -40.76 11.62
N VAL A 189 -20.28 -40.28 11.68
CA VAL A 189 -19.32 -40.65 12.72
C VAL A 189 -18.96 -39.39 13.51
N PHE A 190 -19.35 -39.39 14.79
CA PHE A 190 -18.95 -38.34 15.72
C PHE A 190 -17.54 -38.61 16.22
N ILE A 191 -16.69 -37.60 16.17
CA ILE A 191 -15.33 -37.61 16.69
C ILE A 191 -15.29 -36.66 17.89
N ASP A 192 -15.27 -37.28 19.07
CA ASP A 192 -15.23 -36.55 20.32
C ASP A 192 -13.85 -35.92 20.56
N PRO A 193 -13.78 -34.80 21.29
CA PRO A 193 -12.52 -34.27 21.79
C PRO A 193 -11.76 -35.31 22.62
N HIS A 194 -10.43 -35.34 22.47
CA HIS A 194 -9.59 -36.25 23.24
C HIS A 194 -9.65 -35.94 24.73
N THR A 195 -9.74 -36.98 25.55
CA THR A 195 -9.64 -36.85 27.01
C THR A 195 -8.21 -36.46 27.42
N PRO A 196 -7.99 -35.85 28.59
CA PRO A 196 -6.64 -35.49 29.05
C PRO A 196 -5.66 -36.68 29.08
N ASP A 197 -6.13 -37.86 29.50
CA ASP A 197 -5.32 -39.08 29.53
C ASP A 197 -4.99 -39.60 28.13
N GLU A 198 -5.92 -39.44 27.19
CA GLU A 198 -5.67 -39.77 25.79
C GLU A 198 -4.66 -38.80 25.15
N ILE A 199 -4.80 -37.49 25.38
CA ILE A 199 -3.82 -36.49 24.93
C ILE A 199 -2.44 -36.84 25.50
N LEU A 200 -2.37 -37.21 26.77
CA LEU A 200 -1.12 -37.64 27.40
C LEU A 200 -0.53 -38.86 26.71
N PHE A 201 -1.33 -39.87 26.41
CA PHE A 201 -0.87 -41.05 25.68
C PHE A 201 -0.33 -40.70 24.29
N ILE A 202 -1.04 -39.84 23.55
CA ILE A 202 -0.62 -39.35 22.23
C ILE A 202 0.72 -38.61 22.34
N LEU A 203 0.82 -37.64 23.26
CA LEU A 203 2.04 -36.85 23.42
C LEU A 203 3.22 -37.70 23.92
N LYS A 204 3.02 -38.68 24.81
CA LYS A 204 4.09 -39.60 25.24
C LYS A 204 4.65 -40.44 24.09
N LYS A 205 3.79 -40.81 23.13
CA LYS A 205 4.21 -41.55 21.93
C LYS A 205 4.95 -40.68 20.92
N LEU A 206 4.47 -39.45 20.70
CA LEU A 206 5.09 -38.52 19.75
C LEU A 206 6.38 -37.90 20.30
N TYR A 207 6.45 -37.68 21.61
CA TYR A 207 7.49 -36.92 22.29
C TYR A 207 8.08 -37.72 23.48
N PRO A 208 8.66 -38.91 23.24
CA PRO A 208 9.17 -39.78 24.30
C PRO A 208 10.34 -39.17 25.10
N ALA A 209 11.00 -38.14 24.54
CA ALA A 209 12.07 -37.41 25.22
C ALA A 209 11.57 -36.49 26.35
N LEU A 210 10.29 -36.10 26.34
CA LEU A 210 9.72 -35.24 27.37
C LEU A 210 9.22 -36.07 28.55
N SER A 211 9.46 -35.58 29.77
CA SER A 211 8.98 -36.24 30.99
C SER A 211 7.45 -36.23 31.08
N GLU A 212 6.87 -37.27 31.68
CA GLU A 212 5.42 -37.35 31.86
C GLU A 212 4.87 -36.19 32.69
N SER A 213 5.61 -35.73 33.70
CA SER A 213 5.22 -34.58 34.53
C SER A 213 5.09 -33.31 33.68
N LEU A 214 6.07 -33.03 32.81
CA LEU A 214 6.05 -31.87 31.92
C LEU A 214 4.90 -31.95 30.92
N LEU A 215 4.66 -33.13 30.31
CA LEU A 215 3.53 -33.33 29.40
C LEU A 215 2.18 -33.10 30.11
N ARG A 216 2.03 -33.58 31.34
CA ARG A 216 0.83 -33.32 32.16
C ARG A 216 0.65 -31.82 32.44
N SER A 217 1.71 -31.09 32.76
CA SER A 217 1.65 -29.63 32.95
C SER A 217 1.24 -28.91 31.65
N CYS A 218 1.81 -29.27 30.50
CA CYS A 218 1.41 -28.72 29.20
C CYS A 218 -0.08 -28.91 28.93
N ILE A 219 -0.60 -30.12 29.16
CA ILE A 219 -2.01 -30.45 28.96
C ILE A 219 -2.90 -29.64 29.90
N ARG A 220 -2.56 -29.57 31.20
CA ARG A 220 -3.34 -28.79 32.19
C ARG A 220 -3.41 -27.32 31.82
N ILE A 221 -2.27 -26.70 31.50
CA ILE A 221 -2.21 -25.29 31.06
C ILE A 221 -3.12 -25.09 29.85
N SER A 222 -2.98 -25.91 28.80
CA SER A 222 -3.76 -25.74 27.58
C SER A 222 -5.28 -25.90 27.78
N LEU A 223 -5.70 -26.90 28.57
CA LEU A 223 -7.12 -27.15 28.83
C LEU A 223 -7.73 -26.08 29.73
N GLU A 224 -7.01 -25.63 30.75
CA GLU A 224 -7.46 -24.58 31.65
C GLU A 224 -7.56 -23.24 30.91
N THR A 225 -6.58 -22.89 30.06
CA THR A 225 -6.66 -21.70 29.21
C THR A 225 -7.87 -21.75 28.28
N GLU A 226 -8.09 -22.87 27.58
CA GLU A 226 -9.26 -23.03 26.70
C GLU A 226 -10.58 -22.92 27.48
N SER A 227 -10.68 -23.57 28.64
CA SER A 227 -11.87 -23.50 29.51
C SER A 227 -12.17 -22.06 29.92
N ARG A 228 -11.15 -21.28 30.30
CA ARG A 228 -11.29 -19.86 30.66
C ARG A 228 -11.70 -18.99 29.46
N VAL A 229 -11.21 -19.28 28.26
CA VAL A 229 -11.63 -18.59 27.03
C VAL A 229 -13.09 -18.89 26.70
N VAL A 230 -13.49 -20.17 26.72
CA VAL A 230 -14.86 -20.61 26.41
C VAL A 230 -15.87 -20.07 27.42
N THR A 231 -15.53 -20.06 28.71
CA THR A 231 -16.38 -19.48 29.77
C THR A 231 -16.37 -17.96 29.79
N GLY A 232 -15.57 -17.29 28.95
CA GLY A 232 -15.47 -15.84 28.88
C GLY A 232 -14.80 -15.20 30.10
N LYS A 233 -14.00 -15.97 30.86
CA LYS A 233 -13.13 -15.46 31.92
C LYS A 233 -11.87 -14.80 31.34
N LEU A 234 -11.37 -15.31 30.21
CA LEU A 234 -10.26 -14.73 29.44
C LEU A 234 -10.75 -14.18 28.11
N GLY A 235 -10.10 -13.10 27.63
CA GLY A 235 -10.43 -12.46 26.36
C GLY A 235 -11.77 -11.72 26.42
N LYS A 236 -12.32 -11.48 27.62
CA LYS A 236 -13.62 -10.84 27.79
C LYS A 236 -13.56 -9.40 27.28
N GLY A 237 -14.40 -9.08 26.29
CA GLY A 237 -14.42 -7.75 25.66
C GLY A 237 -13.20 -7.47 24.78
N ASP A 238 -12.40 -8.49 24.47
CA ASP A 238 -11.59 -8.52 23.26
C ASP A 238 -12.53 -8.89 22.09
N LEU A 239 -12.39 -8.22 20.94
CA LEU A 239 -13.15 -8.55 19.73
C LEU A 239 -12.50 -9.68 18.92
N GLU A 240 -11.24 -9.99 19.22
CA GLU A 240 -10.58 -11.20 18.75
C GLU A 240 -11.00 -12.40 19.58
N LYS A 241 -11.07 -13.55 18.93
CA LYS A 241 -11.47 -14.79 19.56
C LYS A 241 -10.29 -15.77 19.58
N TYR A 242 -9.99 -16.26 20.76
CA TYR A 242 -8.89 -17.21 21.01
C TYR A 242 -9.40 -18.66 20.97
N HIS A 243 -8.52 -19.60 20.65
CA HIS A 243 -8.79 -21.03 20.70
C HIS A 243 -7.47 -21.79 20.86
N PHE A 244 -7.39 -22.73 21.78
CA PHE A 244 -6.21 -23.53 22.06
C PHE A 244 -6.55 -25.01 21.92
N ASN A 245 -5.82 -25.72 21.06
CA ASN A 245 -6.06 -27.14 20.81
C ASN A 245 -4.75 -27.93 20.75
N ILE A 246 -4.85 -29.22 20.41
CA ILE A 246 -3.68 -30.12 20.36
C ILE A 246 -2.61 -29.67 19.36
N ARG A 247 -2.93 -28.83 18.36
CA ARG A 247 -1.94 -28.23 17.44
C ARG A 247 -1.01 -27.28 18.20
N ASN A 248 -1.53 -26.46 19.12
CA ASN A 248 -0.73 -25.61 19.98
C ASN A 248 0.19 -26.44 20.88
N LEU A 249 -0.32 -27.53 21.46
CA LEU A 249 0.47 -28.45 22.28
C LEU A 249 1.60 -29.11 21.48
N LYS A 250 1.34 -29.54 20.23
CA LYS A 250 2.38 -30.10 19.36
C LYS A 250 3.47 -29.08 19.05
N LYS A 251 3.11 -27.83 18.71
CA LYS A 251 4.08 -26.74 18.51
C LYS A 251 4.94 -26.53 19.76
N LEU A 252 4.31 -26.41 20.93
CA LEU A 252 5.02 -26.26 22.20
C LEU A 252 5.98 -27.44 22.45
N CYS A 253 5.53 -28.69 22.30
CA CYS A 253 6.39 -29.86 22.52
C CYS A 253 7.59 -29.88 21.57
N ASN A 254 7.39 -29.53 20.29
CA ASN A 254 8.48 -29.40 19.32
C ASN A 254 9.51 -28.36 19.79
N ARG A 255 9.06 -27.21 20.29
CA ARG A 255 9.96 -26.17 20.82
C ARG A 255 10.70 -26.61 22.06
N LEU A 256 10.03 -27.24 23.03
CA LEU A 256 10.65 -27.73 24.25
C LEU A 256 11.77 -28.73 23.97
N ILE A 257 11.56 -29.66 23.02
CA ILE A 257 12.59 -30.62 22.61
C ILE A 257 13.71 -29.92 21.82
N GLY A 258 13.35 -29.15 20.79
CA GLY A 258 14.34 -28.58 19.88
C GLY A 258 15.24 -27.53 20.51
N LEU A 259 14.73 -26.79 21.51
CA LEU A 259 15.50 -25.81 22.28
C LEU A 259 16.15 -26.42 23.53
N LYS A 260 15.96 -27.73 23.79
CA LYS A 260 16.45 -28.43 24.99
C LYS A 260 16.08 -27.66 26.27
N ALA A 261 14.80 -27.35 26.40
CA ALA A 261 14.25 -26.62 27.54
C ALA A 261 14.19 -27.53 28.79
N ASP A 262 15.36 -27.90 29.31
CA ASP A 262 15.52 -28.83 30.43
C ASP A 262 15.29 -28.14 31.78
N THR A 263 15.38 -26.80 31.83
CA THR A 263 15.16 -26.00 33.03
C THR A 263 13.75 -25.40 33.09
N ASN A 264 13.25 -25.15 34.30
CA ASN A 264 11.92 -24.58 34.50
C ASN A 264 11.79 -23.18 33.89
N GLU A 265 12.87 -22.42 33.81
CA GLU A 265 12.91 -21.07 33.25
C GLU A 265 12.72 -21.09 31.73
N LEU A 266 13.40 -21.99 31.02
CA LEU A 266 13.24 -22.15 29.57
C LEU A 266 11.87 -22.72 29.22
N GLN A 267 11.35 -23.63 30.04
CA GLN A 267 9.97 -24.12 29.90
C GLN A 267 8.96 -22.98 30.09
N PHE A 268 9.13 -22.17 31.14
CA PHE A 268 8.30 -21.00 31.41
C PHE A 268 8.30 -20.00 30.25
N ARG A 269 9.45 -19.74 29.62
CA ARG A 269 9.56 -18.89 28.42
C ARG A 269 8.69 -19.41 27.27
N GLU A 270 8.73 -20.71 26.97
CA GLU A 270 7.91 -21.26 25.89
C GLU A 270 6.41 -21.30 26.26
N PHE A 271 6.07 -21.58 27.51
CA PHE A 271 4.68 -21.45 27.98
C PHE A 271 4.16 -20.02 27.84
N TRP A 272 4.97 -19.03 28.20
CA TRP A 272 4.64 -17.62 28.04
C TRP A 272 4.31 -17.27 26.60
N ASN A 273 5.16 -17.69 25.67
CA ASN A 273 5.00 -17.40 24.23
C ASN A 273 3.68 -17.93 23.66
N PHE A 274 3.18 -19.07 24.14
CA PHE A 274 1.93 -19.65 23.65
C PHE A 274 0.69 -19.24 24.43
N TYR A 275 0.78 -19.05 25.74
CA TYR A 275 -0.40 -18.93 26.61
C TYR A 275 -0.54 -17.58 27.31
N VAL A 276 0.47 -16.71 27.28
CA VAL A 276 0.37 -15.34 27.80
C VAL A 276 0.36 -14.35 26.66
N GLU A 277 1.36 -14.44 25.78
CA GLU A 277 1.62 -13.46 24.73
C GLU A 277 0.43 -13.21 23.78
N PRO A 278 -0.36 -14.23 23.35
CA PRO A 278 -1.42 -13.98 22.39
C PRO A 278 -2.53 -13.05 22.91
N PHE A 279 -2.67 -12.91 24.23
CA PHE A 279 -3.69 -12.06 24.84
C PHE A 279 -3.27 -10.59 24.79
N ARG A 280 -4.18 -9.72 24.35
CA ARG A 280 -3.88 -8.28 24.22
C ARG A 280 -4.05 -7.52 25.53
N LYS A 281 -5.00 -7.93 26.37
CA LYS A 281 -5.30 -7.24 27.64
C LYS A 281 -4.32 -7.64 28.72
N LYS A 282 -3.91 -6.66 29.53
CA LYS A 282 -2.99 -6.89 30.63
C LYS A 282 -3.60 -7.81 31.69
N GLU A 283 -4.89 -7.62 32.00
CA GLU A 283 -5.59 -8.44 32.99
C GLU A 283 -5.62 -9.92 32.58
N ASP A 284 -5.87 -10.19 31.29
CA ASP A 284 -5.85 -11.56 30.75
C ASP A 284 -4.44 -12.17 30.84
N ARG A 285 -3.38 -11.38 30.55
CA ARG A 285 -1.99 -11.82 30.72
C ARG A 285 -1.68 -12.14 32.18
N ASP A 286 -2.07 -11.29 33.11
CA ASP A 286 -1.82 -11.46 34.55
C ASP A 286 -2.47 -12.78 35.06
N PHE A 287 -3.71 -13.08 34.65
CA PHE A 287 -4.37 -14.36 34.98
C PHE A 287 -3.65 -15.58 34.39
N GLN A 288 -3.01 -15.44 33.23
CA GLN A 288 -2.24 -16.53 32.61
C GLN A 288 -0.88 -16.70 33.29
N ILE A 289 -0.24 -15.62 33.68
CA ILE A 289 1.01 -15.66 34.46
C ILE A 289 0.79 -16.40 35.78
N GLU A 290 -0.29 -16.10 36.49
CA GLU A 290 -0.64 -16.81 37.74
C GLU A 290 -0.80 -18.32 37.52
N LEU A 291 -1.49 -18.72 36.44
CA LEU A 291 -1.65 -20.12 36.06
C LEU A 291 -0.29 -20.80 35.76
N LEU A 292 0.57 -20.14 34.98
CA LEU A 292 1.88 -20.67 34.63
C LEU A 292 2.81 -20.82 35.84
N LEU A 293 2.81 -19.84 36.75
CA LEU A 293 3.60 -19.89 37.98
C LEU A 293 3.15 -21.02 38.90
N GLY A 294 1.83 -21.18 39.06
CA GLY A 294 1.23 -22.28 39.84
C GLY A 294 1.62 -23.65 39.31
N GLU A 295 1.55 -23.85 38.00
CA GLU A 295 1.89 -25.14 37.36
C GLU A 295 3.39 -25.43 37.29
N SER A 296 4.23 -24.39 37.17
CA SER A 296 5.70 -24.52 37.13
C SER A 296 6.33 -24.63 38.52
N GLY A 297 5.55 -24.41 39.59
CA GLY A 297 6.05 -24.35 40.97
C GLY A 297 6.94 -23.13 41.25
N LEU A 298 6.91 -22.11 40.38
CA LEU A 298 7.70 -20.90 40.50
C LEU A 298 6.94 -19.84 41.30
N LYS A 299 7.61 -19.15 42.22
CA LYS A 299 6.99 -18.08 43.03
C LYS A 299 6.94 -16.74 42.30
N MET A 300 7.82 -16.54 41.33
CA MET A 300 7.95 -15.31 40.56
C MET A 300 8.37 -15.63 39.13
N ILE A 301 8.14 -14.68 38.23
CA ILE A 301 8.57 -14.76 36.83
C ILE A 301 10.10 -14.94 36.83
N PRO A 302 10.62 -15.98 36.17
CA PRO A 302 12.06 -16.20 36.10
C PRO A 302 12.73 -15.10 35.29
N GLU A 303 13.94 -14.73 35.69
CA GLU A 303 14.76 -13.77 34.94
C GLU A 303 15.30 -14.47 33.69
N LEU A 304 14.81 -14.05 32.53
CA LEU A 304 15.23 -14.59 31.24
C LEU A 304 16.43 -13.78 30.70
N PRO A 305 17.38 -14.44 30.02
CA PRO A 305 18.52 -13.74 29.44
C PRO A 305 18.04 -12.75 28.38
N GLU A 306 18.56 -11.53 28.41
CA GLU A 306 18.27 -10.54 27.38
C GLU A 306 18.64 -11.09 25.99
N PRO A 307 17.79 -10.90 24.96
CA PRO A 307 18.11 -11.41 23.64
C PRO A 307 19.34 -10.73 23.05
N SER A 308 20.26 -11.57 22.58
CA SER A 308 21.51 -11.17 21.94
C SER A 308 21.60 -11.76 20.54
N PHE A 309 22.06 -10.94 19.59
CA PHE A 309 22.10 -11.30 18.17
C PHE A 309 23.54 -11.41 17.66
N GLN A 310 23.86 -12.51 17.01
CA GLN A 310 25.19 -12.75 16.43
C GLN A 310 25.08 -13.48 15.10
N VAL A 311 25.95 -13.14 14.14
CA VAL A 311 26.03 -13.84 12.84
C VAL A 311 27.41 -14.45 12.70
N HIS A 312 27.47 -15.78 12.60
CA HIS A 312 28.72 -16.49 12.36
C HIS A 312 28.49 -17.89 11.76
N LYS A 313 29.43 -18.37 10.93
CA LYS A 313 29.45 -19.74 10.39
C LYS A 313 28.21 -20.12 9.58
N GLY A 314 27.62 -19.18 8.83
CA GLY A 314 26.43 -19.38 8.02
C GLY A 314 25.11 -19.38 8.81
N PHE A 315 25.13 -18.95 10.07
CA PHE A 315 23.95 -18.90 10.92
C PHE A 315 23.79 -17.56 11.61
N PHE A 316 22.53 -17.15 11.77
CA PHE A 316 22.10 -16.10 12.66
C PHE A 316 21.65 -16.73 13.99
N TYR A 317 22.21 -16.24 15.09
CA TYR A 317 21.90 -16.67 16.44
C TYR A 317 21.13 -15.57 17.17
N CYS A 318 20.03 -15.96 17.79
CA CYS A 318 19.32 -15.17 18.79
C CYS A 318 19.23 -16.01 20.06
N ASN A 319 20.12 -15.76 21.03
CA ASN A 319 20.30 -16.64 22.20
C ASN A 319 20.49 -18.13 21.78
N ASP A 320 19.56 -19.00 22.17
CA ASP A 320 19.51 -20.44 21.87
C ASP A 320 18.89 -20.77 20.51
N LYS A 321 18.49 -19.77 19.72
CA LYS A 321 17.86 -19.96 18.41
C LYS A 321 18.89 -19.87 17.31
N MET A 322 18.75 -20.72 16.31
CA MET A 322 19.68 -20.82 15.18
C MET A 322 18.93 -20.82 13.85
N ILE A 323 19.24 -19.85 12.99
CA ILE A 323 18.61 -19.68 11.68
C ILE A 323 19.67 -19.72 10.58
N PRO A 324 19.51 -20.56 9.55
CA PRO A 324 20.45 -20.60 8.44
C PRO A 324 20.39 -19.29 7.63
N VAL A 325 21.56 -18.81 7.24
CA VAL A 325 21.74 -17.57 6.48
C VAL A 325 22.56 -17.86 5.24
N ALA A 326 22.04 -17.50 4.06
CA ALA A 326 22.76 -17.66 2.80
C ALA A 326 23.92 -16.64 2.63
N ASP A 327 23.73 -15.40 3.10
CA ASP A 327 24.71 -14.32 3.02
C ASP A 327 24.94 -13.67 4.40
N GLU A 328 26.07 -14.00 5.04
CA GLU A 328 26.44 -13.44 6.34
C GLU A 328 26.65 -11.92 6.30
N ASN A 329 27.15 -11.37 5.19
CA ASN A 329 27.42 -9.93 5.09
C ASN A 329 26.10 -9.18 5.00
N LYS A 330 25.14 -9.68 4.21
CA LYS A 330 23.78 -9.13 4.16
C LYS A 330 23.12 -9.19 5.54
N ALA A 331 23.21 -10.32 6.25
CA ALA A 331 22.62 -10.45 7.58
C ALA A 331 23.26 -9.51 8.63
N LYS A 332 24.60 -9.36 8.63
CA LYS A 332 25.31 -8.41 9.49
C LYS A 332 24.93 -6.96 9.18
N LYS A 333 24.76 -6.63 7.89
CA LYS A 333 24.32 -5.32 7.43
C LYS A 333 22.91 -5.01 7.95
N LEU A 334 21.94 -5.91 7.72
CA LEU A 334 20.56 -5.76 8.21
C LEU A 334 20.50 -5.57 9.73
N LEU A 335 21.28 -6.35 10.49
CA LEU A 335 21.35 -6.22 11.95
C LEU A 335 21.89 -4.85 12.39
N SER A 336 22.77 -4.23 11.58
CA SER A 336 23.35 -2.91 11.87
C SER A 336 22.48 -1.72 11.44
N GLU A 337 21.43 -1.97 10.65
CA GLU A 337 20.54 -0.94 10.10
C GLU A 337 19.22 -0.79 10.89
N VAL A 338 18.93 -1.74 11.77
CA VAL A 338 17.66 -1.82 12.51
C VAL A 338 17.86 -1.48 14.00
N PRO A 339 17.10 -0.54 14.58
CA PRO A 339 17.15 -0.25 16.00
C PRO A 339 16.49 -1.39 16.79
N LEU A 340 17.22 -1.93 17.76
CA LEU A 340 16.80 -3.10 18.55
C LEU A 340 16.81 -2.80 20.06
N PRO A 341 15.94 -1.88 20.55
CA PRO A 341 15.70 -1.73 21.99
C PRO A 341 15.16 -3.02 22.59
N LEU A 342 15.29 -3.19 23.90
CA LEU A 342 14.97 -4.47 24.59
C LEU A 342 13.62 -5.06 24.19
N LYS A 343 12.55 -4.27 24.13
CA LYS A 343 11.22 -4.71 23.70
C LYS A 343 11.19 -5.29 22.29
N LEU A 344 11.94 -4.70 21.35
CA LEU A 344 12.07 -5.21 19.99
C LEU A 344 12.98 -6.42 19.90
N ARG A 345 13.97 -6.55 20.79
CA ARG A 345 14.79 -7.77 20.91
C ARG A 345 13.95 -8.95 21.38
N GLU A 346 13.14 -8.76 22.41
CA GLU A 346 12.19 -9.76 22.93
C GLU A 346 11.14 -10.15 21.88
N PHE A 347 10.60 -9.17 21.15
CA PHE A 347 9.70 -9.42 20.02
C PHE A 347 10.38 -10.24 18.91
N SER A 348 11.60 -9.86 18.53
CA SER A 348 12.36 -10.54 17.49
C SER A 348 12.71 -11.99 17.87
N GLU A 349 13.08 -12.23 19.13
CA GLU A 349 13.35 -13.59 19.65
C GLU A 349 12.15 -14.53 19.45
N LYS A 350 10.92 -14.04 19.66
CA LYS A 350 9.68 -14.82 19.48
C LYS A 350 9.47 -15.20 18.01
N ILE A 351 9.71 -14.28 17.09
CA ILE A 351 9.61 -14.54 15.65
C ILE A 351 10.70 -15.51 15.21
N PHE A 352 11.92 -15.34 15.68
CA PHE A 352 13.03 -16.24 15.36
C PHE A 352 12.82 -17.66 15.88
N ALA A 353 12.19 -17.83 17.04
CA ALA A 353 11.73 -19.14 17.49
C ALA A 353 10.74 -19.75 16.49
N ALA A 354 9.73 -19.00 16.03
CA ALA A 354 8.79 -19.50 15.03
C ALA A 354 9.47 -19.89 13.70
N ILE A 355 10.44 -19.09 13.24
CA ILE A 355 11.20 -19.35 12.00
C ILE A 355 12.00 -20.66 12.10
N GLN A 356 12.69 -20.89 13.22
CA GLN A 356 13.47 -22.10 13.46
C GLN A 356 12.60 -23.37 13.42
N PHE A 357 11.40 -23.30 13.99
CA PHE A 357 10.47 -24.44 14.06
C PHE A 357 9.52 -24.57 12.86
N GLN A 358 9.83 -23.89 11.76
CA GLN A 358 9.10 -23.99 10.51
C GLN A 358 7.63 -23.50 10.59
N GLU A 359 7.34 -22.58 11.51
CA GLU A 359 6.00 -22.10 11.78
C GLU A 359 5.67 -20.85 10.94
N ASN A 360 4.42 -20.72 10.47
CA ASN A 360 3.93 -19.48 9.87
C ASN A 360 3.75 -18.42 10.96
N VAL A 361 4.07 -17.16 10.67
CA VAL A 361 4.07 -16.06 11.65
C VAL A 361 2.94 -15.10 11.36
N LEU A 362 2.15 -14.77 12.38
CA LEU A 362 1.13 -13.73 12.31
C LEU A 362 1.52 -12.61 13.27
N ILE A 363 1.85 -11.43 12.73
CA ILE A 363 2.14 -10.24 13.50
C ILE A 363 0.85 -9.42 13.59
N GLU A 364 0.35 -9.26 14.82
CA GLU A 364 -0.81 -8.42 15.09
C GLU A 364 -0.37 -7.11 15.74
N TYR A 365 -0.86 -5.99 15.23
CA TYR A 365 -0.41 -4.67 15.65
C TYR A 365 -1.54 -3.64 15.61
N SER A 366 -1.30 -2.51 16.29
CA SER A 366 -2.11 -1.30 16.20
C SER A 366 -1.59 -0.40 15.08
N GLU A 367 -2.48 0.39 14.47
CA GLU A 367 -2.15 1.34 13.38
C GLU A 367 -0.99 2.30 13.70
N GLU A 368 -0.67 2.52 14.97
CA GLU A 368 0.36 3.46 15.44
C GLU A 368 1.77 2.84 15.59
N GLN A 369 1.89 1.51 15.51
CA GLN A 369 3.08 0.76 15.96
C GLN A 369 4.10 0.42 14.86
N ASP A 370 3.70 0.47 13.59
CA ASP A 370 4.54 0.25 12.40
C ASP A 370 5.58 -0.91 12.49
N PRO A 371 5.12 -2.17 12.40
CA PRO A 371 6.02 -3.33 12.45
C PRO A 371 6.96 -3.45 11.24
N GLN A 372 6.78 -2.63 10.20
CA GLN A 372 7.52 -2.77 8.94
C GLN A 372 9.02 -2.52 9.10
N ILE A 373 9.42 -1.73 10.11
CA ILE A 373 10.82 -1.45 10.45
C ILE A 373 11.65 -2.72 10.73
N LEU A 374 11.02 -3.80 11.19
CA LEU A 374 11.69 -5.07 11.50
C LEU A 374 11.51 -6.14 10.43
N LEU A 375 10.63 -5.94 9.45
CA LEU A 375 10.31 -6.97 8.47
C LEU A 375 11.54 -7.50 7.73
N PRO A 376 12.47 -6.66 7.25
CA PRO A 376 13.69 -7.15 6.57
C PRO A 376 14.52 -8.10 7.45
N LEU A 377 14.52 -7.90 8.76
CA LEU A 377 15.23 -8.75 9.72
C LEU A 377 14.62 -10.17 9.78
N PHE A 378 13.34 -10.35 9.44
CA PHE A 378 12.67 -11.65 9.48
C PHE A 378 12.52 -12.29 8.10
N THR A 379 12.27 -11.48 7.08
CA THR A 379 11.96 -11.94 5.72
C THR A 379 13.20 -12.11 4.86
N GLU A 380 14.22 -11.26 5.04
CA GLU A 380 15.40 -11.24 4.16
C GLU A 380 16.67 -11.81 4.81
N ILE A 381 16.69 -11.96 6.13
CA ILE A 381 17.90 -12.40 6.86
C ILE A 381 18.39 -13.79 6.45
N SER A 382 17.47 -14.67 6.06
CA SER A 382 17.78 -16.01 5.57
C SER A 382 18.40 -15.99 4.15
N GLY A 383 18.25 -14.87 3.43
CA GLY A 383 18.67 -14.73 2.04
C GLY A 383 17.70 -15.32 1.01
N LEU A 384 16.50 -15.75 1.45
CA LEU A 384 15.44 -16.20 0.55
C LEU A 384 14.79 -15.00 -0.18
N PRO A 385 14.31 -15.18 -1.42
CA PRO A 385 13.52 -14.15 -2.09
C PRO A 385 12.25 -13.85 -1.28
N LEU A 386 11.73 -12.63 -1.39
CA LEU A 386 10.54 -12.19 -0.67
C LEU A 386 9.50 -11.72 -1.67
N GLU A 387 8.33 -12.34 -1.63
CA GLU A 387 7.18 -11.92 -2.40
C GLU A 387 6.14 -11.29 -1.46
N THR A 388 5.68 -10.08 -1.80
CA THR A 388 4.72 -9.33 -0.98
C THR A 388 3.34 -9.34 -1.61
N VAL A 389 2.34 -9.72 -0.83
CA VAL A 389 0.93 -9.79 -1.19
C VAL A 389 0.16 -8.79 -0.33
N SER A 390 -0.23 -7.66 -0.92
CA SER A 390 -1.01 -6.64 -0.23
C SER A 390 -2.49 -6.79 -0.51
N LEU A 391 -3.26 -7.10 0.55
CA LEU A 391 -4.70 -7.31 0.42
C LEU A 391 -5.48 -6.01 0.66
N CYS A 392 -6.54 -5.83 -0.11
CA CYS A 392 -7.52 -4.77 0.06
C CYS A 392 -8.94 -5.36 -0.06
N LYS A 393 -9.93 -4.64 0.46
CA LYS A 393 -11.33 -5.09 0.36
C LYS A 393 -11.77 -5.09 -1.10
N GLY A 394 -12.30 -6.22 -1.57
CA GLY A 394 -12.78 -6.38 -2.94
C GLY A 394 -11.76 -6.92 -3.93
N ILE A 395 -10.52 -7.22 -3.47
CA ILE A 395 -9.52 -7.89 -4.31
C ILE A 395 -10.01 -9.27 -4.74
N HIS A 396 -9.84 -9.63 -6.01
CA HIS A 396 -10.28 -10.93 -6.50
C HIS A 396 -9.20 -11.98 -6.26
N THR A 397 -9.61 -13.23 -6.02
CA THR A 397 -8.67 -14.35 -5.79
C THR A 397 -7.71 -14.55 -6.96
N SER A 398 -8.15 -14.25 -8.19
CA SER A 398 -7.31 -14.31 -9.40
C SER A 398 -6.17 -13.30 -9.39
N ASP A 399 -6.33 -12.15 -8.74
CA ASP A 399 -5.26 -11.14 -8.69
C ASP A 399 -4.11 -11.61 -7.79
N ILE A 400 -4.42 -12.49 -6.83
CA ILE A 400 -3.46 -13.04 -5.87
C ILE A 400 -2.85 -14.36 -6.35
N ILE A 401 -3.67 -15.25 -6.92
CA ILE A 401 -3.23 -16.58 -7.35
C ILE A 401 -2.79 -16.58 -8.82
N GLY A 402 -3.45 -15.81 -9.67
CA GLY A 402 -3.22 -15.77 -11.10
C GLY A 402 -4.51 -15.98 -11.90
N ALA A 403 -4.44 -15.63 -13.18
CA ALA A 403 -5.53 -15.76 -14.14
C ALA A 403 -5.00 -15.86 -15.57
N LEU A 404 -5.87 -16.30 -16.47
CA LEU A 404 -5.65 -16.15 -17.91
C LEU A 404 -5.67 -14.67 -18.28
N LYS A 405 -4.61 -14.20 -18.95
CA LYS A 405 -4.51 -12.87 -19.53
C LYS A 405 -4.32 -12.96 -21.04
N PRO A 406 -4.83 -11.99 -21.82
CA PRO A 406 -4.59 -11.94 -23.24
C PRO A 406 -3.11 -11.63 -23.51
N ILE A 407 -2.50 -12.36 -24.46
CA ILE A 407 -1.12 -12.06 -24.92
C ILE A 407 -1.16 -11.29 -26.24
N ASP A 408 -1.88 -11.81 -27.24
CA ASP A 408 -1.95 -11.25 -28.59
C ASP A 408 -3.18 -11.79 -29.34
N GLY A 409 -3.95 -10.90 -29.97
CA GLY A 409 -5.18 -11.22 -30.67
C GLY A 409 -6.19 -11.99 -29.80
N SER A 410 -6.51 -13.23 -30.21
CA SER A 410 -7.40 -14.11 -29.45
C SER A 410 -6.67 -14.97 -28.40
N LYS A 411 -5.33 -15.00 -28.37
CA LYS A 411 -4.59 -15.93 -27.51
C LYS A 411 -4.57 -15.47 -26.07
N VAL A 412 -4.75 -16.43 -25.16
CA VAL A 412 -4.68 -16.23 -23.71
C VAL A 412 -3.63 -17.16 -23.11
N ASP A 413 -3.00 -16.72 -22.04
CA ASP A 413 -2.07 -17.54 -21.27
C ASP A 413 -2.17 -17.22 -19.77
N TRP A 414 -1.77 -18.18 -18.96
CA TRP A 414 -1.82 -18.07 -17.52
C TRP A 414 -0.71 -17.16 -17.01
N VAL A 415 -1.09 -16.12 -16.29
CA VAL A 415 -0.16 -15.23 -15.59
C VAL A 415 -0.32 -15.46 -14.10
N ASP A 416 0.77 -15.88 -13.46
CA ASP A 416 0.81 -16.10 -12.01
C ASP A 416 0.56 -14.80 -11.26
N GLY A 417 -0.27 -14.89 -10.22
CA GLY A 417 -0.39 -13.85 -9.22
C GLY A 417 0.80 -13.89 -8.25
N PRO A 418 0.94 -12.87 -7.38
CA PRO A 418 2.05 -12.75 -6.46
C PRO A 418 2.18 -13.98 -5.54
N LEU A 419 1.07 -14.53 -5.02
CA LEU A 419 1.14 -15.71 -4.16
C LEU A 419 1.75 -16.93 -4.88
N THR A 420 1.36 -17.15 -6.14
CA THR A 420 1.85 -18.28 -6.94
C THR A 420 3.31 -18.11 -7.33
N ARG A 421 3.74 -16.89 -7.69
CA ARG A 421 5.16 -16.59 -7.96
C ARG A 421 6.02 -16.87 -6.73
N GLY A 422 5.62 -16.38 -5.56
CA GLY A 422 6.35 -16.60 -4.31
C GLY A 422 6.52 -18.08 -3.95
N ILE A 423 5.49 -18.90 -4.23
CA ILE A 423 5.58 -20.35 -4.06
C ILE A 423 6.58 -20.98 -5.04
N ARG A 424 6.52 -20.60 -6.33
CA ARG A 424 7.40 -21.15 -7.37
C ARG A 424 8.86 -20.74 -7.22
N GLU A 425 9.11 -19.53 -6.76
CA GLU A 425 10.47 -19.02 -6.47
C GLU A 425 11.09 -19.64 -5.21
N GLY A 426 10.28 -20.30 -4.37
CA GLY A 426 10.73 -20.88 -3.11
C GLY A 426 11.13 -19.82 -2.08
N GLY A 427 10.49 -18.65 -2.14
CA GLY A 427 10.75 -17.51 -1.26
C GLY A 427 9.91 -17.47 0.00
N ASN A 428 10.19 -16.48 0.86
CA ASN A 428 9.28 -16.05 1.90
C ASN A 428 8.11 -15.27 1.28
N ILE A 429 6.94 -15.38 1.89
CA ILE A 429 5.71 -14.70 1.44
C ILE A 429 5.25 -13.78 2.57
N LEU A 430 5.12 -12.50 2.29
CA LEU A 430 4.58 -11.50 3.22
C LEU A 430 3.17 -11.12 2.78
N ILE A 431 2.16 -11.39 3.61
CA ILE A 431 0.77 -11.01 3.37
C ILE A 431 0.43 -9.82 4.26
N THR A 432 0.09 -8.67 3.68
CA THR A 432 -0.34 -7.49 4.43
C THR A 432 -1.86 -7.34 4.41
N ASN A 433 -2.43 -6.82 5.51
CA ASN A 433 -3.88 -6.67 5.73
C ASN A 433 -4.64 -8.00 5.62
N LEU A 434 -4.17 -9.04 6.32
CA LEU A 434 -4.77 -10.38 6.25
C LEU A 434 -6.29 -10.38 6.53
N GLU A 435 -6.77 -9.46 7.36
CA GLU A 435 -8.20 -9.30 7.65
C GLU A 435 -9.06 -8.88 6.45
N ALA A 436 -8.46 -8.38 5.36
CA ALA A 436 -9.17 -7.99 4.14
C ALA A 436 -9.40 -9.17 3.18
N ALA A 437 -8.84 -10.35 3.46
CA ALA A 437 -9.00 -11.53 2.63
C ALA A 437 -10.48 -11.97 2.55
N GLY A 438 -11.00 -12.11 1.33
CA GLY A 438 -12.32 -12.72 1.08
C GLY A 438 -12.33 -14.22 1.42
N ALA A 439 -13.52 -14.81 1.56
CA ALA A 439 -13.69 -16.21 1.97
C ALA A 439 -12.98 -17.19 1.03
N GLU A 440 -13.07 -16.97 -0.29
CA GLU A 440 -12.39 -17.79 -1.29
C GLU A 440 -10.86 -17.77 -1.12
N LEU A 441 -10.26 -16.59 -0.95
CA LEU A 441 -8.83 -16.45 -0.74
C LEU A 441 -8.38 -17.08 0.58
N VAL A 442 -9.16 -16.92 1.66
CA VAL A 442 -8.87 -17.56 2.95
C VAL A 442 -8.84 -19.08 2.81
N GLU A 443 -9.72 -19.69 2.00
CA GLU A 443 -9.67 -21.13 1.74
C GLU A 443 -8.39 -21.56 1.01
N LYS A 444 -7.94 -20.76 0.03
CA LYS A 444 -6.68 -21.03 -0.67
C LYS A 444 -5.48 -20.90 0.27
N LEU A 445 -5.50 -19.92 1.16
CA LEU A 445 -4.50 -19.77 2.23
C LEU A 445 -4.60 -20.88 3.28
N ASN A 446 -5.79 -21.42 3.56
CA ASN A 446 -5.97 -22.56 4.47
C ASN A 446 -5.18 -23.78 3.98
N MET A 447 -5.19 -24.04 2.67
CA MET A 447 -4.43 -25.15 2.06
C MET A 447 -2.93 -24.95 2.20
N LEU A 448 -2.47 -23.72 1.97
CA LEU A 448 -1.06 -23.35 2.01
C LEU A 448 -0.50 -23.31 3.45
N THR A 449 -1.33 -22.98 4.44
CA THR A 449 -0.93 -22.84 5.84
C THR A 449 -1.14 -24.12 6.67
N ASP A 450 -1.72 -25.17 6.09
CA ASP A 450 -1.83 -26.50 6.70
C ASP A 450 -0.51 -27.27 6.60
N ASP A 451 -0.42 -28.44 7.24
CA ASP A 451 0.78 -29.29 7.22
C ASP A 451 1.20 -29.72 5.80
N ALA A 452 0.27 -29.67 4.83
CA ALA A 452 0.51 -29.99 3.42
C ALA A 452 1.36 -28.94 2.69
N ARG A 453 1.31 -27.68 3.13
CA ARG A 453 2.01 -26.53 2.53
C ARG A 453 1.89 -26.45 1.01
N SER A 454 0.67 -26.69 0.50
CA SER A 454 0.41 -26.82 -0.93
C SER A 454 -0.75 -25.94 -1.38
N LEU A 455 -0.67 -25.38 -2.59
CA LEU A 455 -1.73 -24.60 -3.22
C LEU A 455 -2.20 -25.30 -4.50
N THR A 456 -3.50 -25.54 -4.61
CA THR A 456 -4.10 -26.04 -5.86
C THR A 456 -4.52 -24.88 -6.75
N LEU A 457 -3.92 -24.82 -7.93
CA LEU A 457 -4.23 -23.83 -8.95
C LEU A 457 -5.40 -24.28 -9.83
N PRO A 458 -6.10 -23.34 -10.48
CA PRO A 458 -7.06 -23.67 -11.52
C PRO A 458 -6.40 -24.46 -12.67
N PRO A 459 -7.14 -25.35 -13.36
CA PRO A 459 -6.64 -26.11 -14.51
C PRO A 459 -6.04 -25.24 -15.61
N GLU A 460 -6.53 -24.01 -15.75
CA GLU A 460 -6.03 -22.98 -16.67
C GLU A 460 -4.55 -22.66 -16.47
N SER A 461 -4.01 -22.90 -15.27
CA SER A 461 -2.58 -22.74 -15.00
C SER A 461 -1.70 -23.79 -15.68
N GLY A 462 -2.29 -24.82 -16.31
CA GLY A 462 -1.58 -25.97 -16.86
C GLY A 462 -1.03 -26.94 -15.81
N ASN A 463 -1.25 -26.67 -14.52
CA ASN A 463 -0.77 -27.53 -13.43
C ASN A 463 -1.85 -28.56 -13.06
N SER A 464 -1.53 -29.84 -13.25
CA SER A 464 -2.39 -30.95 -12.80
C SER A 464 -2.21 -31.31 -11.33
N GLU A 465 -1.11 -30.87 -10.71
CA GLU A 465 -0.75 -31.19 -9.33
C GLU A 465 -0.62 -29.89 -8.49
N PRO A 466 -0.94 -29.92 -7.19
CA PRO A 466 -0.77 -28.76 -6.32
C PRO A 466 0.69 -28.31 -6.27
N ILE A 467 0.93 -27.00 -6.36
CA ILE A 467 2.26 -26.43 -6.15
C ILE A 467 2.61 -26.46 -4.66
N GLN A 468 3.85 -26.78 -4.33
CA GLN A 468 4.28 -26.96 -2.94
C GLN A 468 5.24 -25.85 -2.52
N LEU A 469 4.97 -25.26 -1.36
CA LEU A 469 5.86 -24.29 -0.74
C LEU A 469 7.07 -25.02 -0.14
N THR A 470 8.28 -24.54 -0.42
CA THR A 470 9.51 -25.17 0.06
C THR A 470 9.55 -25.24 1.59
N GLU A 471 10.32 -26.19 2.13
CA GLU A 471 10.49 -26.29 3.58
C GLU A 471 11.13 -25.03 4.15
N SER A 472 12.12 -24.43 3.49
CA SER A 472 12.79 -23.21 3.95
C SER A 472 11.91 -21.96 3.97
N SER A 473 10.91 -21.87 3.08
CA SER A 473 10.01 -20.72 2.96
C SER A 473 9.13 -20.49 4.18
N ARG A 474 8.74 -19.25 4.46
CA ARG A 474 7.76 -18.90 5.51
C ARG A 474 6.69 -17.97 5.00
N ILE A 475 5.51 -18.08 5.61
CA ILE A 475 4.44 -17.12 5.44
C ILE A 475 4.45 -16.21 6.66
N PHE A 476 4.70 -14.93 6.41
CA PHE A 476 4.55 -13.84 7.35
C PHE A 476 3.24 -13.13 7.02
N ALA A 477 2.38 -12.94 8.00
CA ALA A 477 1.13 -12.21 7.82
C ALA A 477 1.06 -11.02 8.79
N LEU A 478 0.63 -9.86 8.28
CA LEU A 478 0.33 -8.68 9.07
C LEU A 478 -1.18 -8.53 9.19
N LYS A 479 -1.66 -8.31 10.41
CA LYS A 479 -3.08 -8.11 10.68
C LYS A 479 -3.28 -6.98 11.68
N LEU A 480 -4.21 -6.08 11.37
CA LEU A 480 -4.61 -5.03 12.31
C LEU A 480 -5.48 -5.59 13.45
N PHE A 481 -5.33 -4.97 14.61
CA PHE A 481 -6.22 -5.16 15.74
C PHE A 481 -7.68 -4.84 15.39
N ARG A 482 -8.59 -5.79 15.64
CA ARG A 482 -10.03 -5.52 15.48
C ARG A 482 -10.52 -4.54 16.54
N LYS A 483 -10.88 -3.32 16.12
CA LYS A 483 -11.43 -2.25 16.97
C LYS A 483 -12.96 -2.25 17.02
N SER A 484 -13.64 -2.72 15.97
CA SER A 484 -15.10 -2.76 15.86
C SER A 484 -15.60 -4.13 15.37
N LYS A 485 -16.87 -4.44 15.67
CA LYS A 485 -17.51 -5.67 15.16
C LYS A 485 -17.74 -5.64 13.65
N SER A 486 -17.85 -4.45 13.04
CA SER A 486 -18.03 -4.28 11.61
C SER A 486 -16.75 -4.54 10.80
N ASN A 487 -15.58 -4.42 11.43
CA ASN A 487 -14.33 -4.76 10.77
C ASN A 487 -14.23 -6.28 10.57
N PRO A 488 -13.87 -6.73 9.36
CA PRO A 488 -13.63 -8.15 9.11
C PRO A 488 -12.45 -8.63 9.96
N THR A 489 -12.43 -9.94 10.23
CA THR A 489 -11.33 -10.59 10.91
C THR A 489 -11.23 -12.03 10.43
N ILE A 490 -10.12 -12.68 10.75
CA ILE A 490 -9.89 -14.08 10.44
C ILE A 490 -10.61 -15.01 11.44
N SER A 491 -10.94 -16.23 10.99
CA SER A 491 -11.54 -17.23 11.86
C SER A 491 -10.57 -17.75 12.92
N ARG A 492 -11.11 -18.24 14.06
CA ARG A 492 -10.31 -18.86 15.15
C ARG A 492 -9.41 -19.99 14.63
N ALA A 493 -9.95 -20.84 13.77
CA ALA A 493 -9.25 -21.99 13.22
C ALA A 493 -8.12 -21.58 12.27
N PHE A 494 -8.33 -20.55 11.44
CA PHE A 494 -7.29 -20.03 10.56
C PHE A 494 -6.17 -19.37 11.34
N ARG A 495 -6.50 -18.58 12.38
CA ARG A 495 -5.51 -17.98 13.29
C ARG A 495 -4.57 -19.02 13.91
N ASN A 496 -5.07 -20.17 14.33
CA ASN A 496 -4.28 -21.25 14.95
C ASN A 496 -3.26 -21.93 14.00
N ARG A 497 -3.33 -21.67 12.70
CA ARG A 497 -2.29 -22.12 11.75
C ARG A 497 -1.02 -21.28 11.86
N PHE A 498 -1.13 -20.06 12.35
CA PHE A 498 0.01 -19.19 12.62
C PHE A 498 0.47 -19.31 14.07
N THR A 499 1.68 -18.85 14.31
CA THR A 499 2.13 -18.44 15.63
C THR A 499 1.92 -16.93 15.70
N SER A 500 0.93 -16.54 16.51
CA SER A 500 0.55 -15.14 16.67
C SER A 500 1.51 -14.46 17.64
N VAL A 501 2.08 -13.34 17.21
CA VAL A 501 2.98 -12.50 18.01
C VAL A 501 2.42 -11.08 17.97
N LEU A 502 2.21 -10.50 19.15
CA LEU A 502 1.74 -9.12 19.26
C LEU A 502 2.93 -8.18 19.12
N PHE A 503 2.79 -7.16 18.28
CA PHE A 503 3.81 -6.12 18.23
C PHE A 503 3.78 -5.31 19.54
N PRO A 504 4.95 -5.11 20.19
CA PRO A 504 4.99 -4.47 21.49
C PRO A 504 4.63 -3.00 21.39
N ASP A 505 4.08 -2.47 22.48
CA ASP A 505 3.93 -1.03 22.65
C ASP A 505 5.31 -0.39 22.88
N LEU A 506 5.73 0.49 21.98
CA LEU A 506 7.02 1.18 21.97
C LEU A 506 6.95 2.60 22.55
N GLU A 507 5.84 2.97 23.18
CA GLU A 507 5.51 4.36 23.53
C GLU A 507 6.22 4.91 24.77
N ASP A 508 6.99 4.08 25.49
CA ASP A 508 7.72 4.57 26.64
C ASP A 508 8.91 5.44 26.23
N GLU A 509 9.15 6.49 27.01
CA GLU A 509 10.19 7.48 26.76
C GLU A 509 11.57 6.84 26.56
N LYS A 510 11.89 5.81 27.35
CA LYS A 510 13.17 5.09 27.28
C LYS A 510 13.34 4.39 25.92
N THR A 511 12.34 3.65 25.48
CA THR A 511 12.38 2.92 24.19
C THR A 511 12.43 3.88 23.00
N LEU A 512 11.61 4.93 22.99
CA LEU A 512 11.64 5.94 21.93
C LEU A 512 12.99 6.67 21.86
N THR A 513 13.57 6.98 23.03
CA THR A 513 14.90 7.59 23.12
C THR A 513 15.97 6.66 22.56
N GLU A 514 15.92 5.37 22.88
CA GLU A 514 16.86 4.37 22.35
C GLU A 514 16.76 4.23 20.82
N ILE A 515 15.53 4.18 20.27
CA ILE A 515 15.28 4.13 18.82
C ILE A 515 15.82 5.40 18.13
N LEU A 516 15.54 6.59 18.67
CA LEU A 516 16.04 7.83 18.08
C LEU A 516 17.55 7.98 18.22
N SER A 517 18.13 7.53 19.34
CA SER A 517 19.59 7.54 19.57
C SER A 517 20.34 6.63 18.61
N PHE A 518 19.69 5.61 18.06
CA PHE A 518 20.24 4.83 16.97
C PHE A 518 20.46 5.69 15.72
N TYR A 519 19.49 6.53 15.35
CA TYR A 519 19.52 7.32 14.12
C TYR A 519 20.13 8.72 14.23
N LEU A 520 19.88 9.43 15.32
CA LEU A 520 20.31 10.82 15.54
C LEU A 520 21.41 10.86 16.61
N PRO A 521 22.36 11.81 16.53
CA PRO A 521 23.21 12.20 17.67
C PRO A 521 22.47 13.19 18.59
N GLY A 522 23.03 13.49 19.77
CA GLY A 522 22.56 14.57 20.65
C GLY A 522 21.37 14.20 21.55
N ASN A 523 21.64 13.95 22.84
CA ASN A 523 20.60 13.54 23.79
C ASN A 523 19.54 14.62 24.02
N SER A 524 19.93 15.90 24.01
CA SER A 524 19.01 17.04 24.27
C SER A 524 17.89 17.15 23.23
N LEU A 525 18.23 17.04 21.94
CA LEU A 525 17.25 17.08 20.85
C LEU A 525 16.30 15.88 20.90
N ILE A 526 16.85 14.68 21.11
CA ILE A 526 16.07 13.44 21.16
C ILE A 526 15.03 13.51 22.29
N LEU A 527 15.44 13.89 23.50
CA LEU A 527 14.53 14.02 24.65
C LEU A 527 13.40 15.02 24.36
N LYS A 528 13.70 16.16 23.74
CA LYS A 528 12.68 17.15 23.34
C LYS A 528 11.69 16.61 22.31
N MET A 529 12.18 15.86 21.32
CA MET A 529 11.32 15.21 20.32
C MET A 529 10.40 14.17 20.96
N VAL A 530 10.92 13.32 21.84
CA VAL A 530 10.15 12.30 22.56
C VAL A 530 9.11 12.94 23.49
N ASN A 531 9.48 13.99 24.23
CA ASN A 531 8.58 14.74 25.09
C ASN A 531 7.44 15.41 24.32
N PHE A 532 7.74 15.97 23.14
CA PHE A 532 6.69 16.52 22.28
C PHE A 532 5.76 15.42 21.76
N HIS A 533 6.31 14.33 21.24
CA HIS A 533 5.54 13.20 20.70
C HIS A 533 4.58 12.62 21.75
N THR A 534 5.09 12.29 22.94
CA THR A 534 4.29 11.72 24.03
C THR A 534 3.18 12.66 24.49
N LYS A 535 3.46 13.97 24.57
CA LYS A 535 2.47 14.99 24.94
C LYS A 535 1.35 15.13 23.91
N ILE A 536 1.68 15.28 22.63
CA ILE A 536 0.66 15.46 21.57
C ILE A 536 -0.23 14.22 21.45
N ARG A 537 0.38 13.05 21.58
CA ARG A 537 -0.33 11.79 21.60
C ARG A 537 -1.30 11.67 22.78
N ASP A 538 -0.89 12.07 23.99
CA ASP A 538 -1.78 12.11 25.16
C ASP A 538 -2.98 13.05 24.94
N LEU A 539 -2.73 14.23 24.33
CA LEU A 539 -3.79 15.16 23.96
C LEU A 539 -4.77 14.55 22.95
N ALA A 540 -4.28 13.83 21.95
CA ALA A 540 -5.11 13.14 20.95
C ALA A 540 -5.92 11.99 21.58
N LYS A 541 -5.29 11.15 22.40
CA LYS A 541 -5.95 10.05 23.13
C LYS A 541 -7.07 10.55 24.04
N LYS A 542 -6.85 11.67 24.76
CA LYS A 542 -7.85 12.31 25.63
C LYS A 542 -8.94 13.07 24.86
N ARG A 543 -8.86 13.11 23.52
CA ARG A 543 -9.75 13.91 22.65
C ARG A 543 -9.79 15.39 23.00
N THR A 544 -8.70 15.91 23.56
CA THR A 544 -8.55 17.36 23.79
C THR A 544 -8.32 18.09 22.46
N ILE A 545 -7.60 17.44 21.53
CA ILE A 545 -7.50 17.83 20.13
C ILE A 545 -8.29 16.84 19.27
N GLY A 546 -8.90 17.30 18.17
CA GLY A 546 -9.74 16.47 17.32
C GLY A 546 -11.06 16.07 17.97
N SER A 547 -11.52 16.84 18.96
CA SER A 547 -12.79 16.59 19.65
C SER A 547 -13.98 16.59 18.68
N ALA A 548 -13.95 17.47 17.68
CA ALA A 548 -14.97 17.61 16.63
C ALA A 548 -14.91 16.52 15.54
N ASN A 549 -13.83 15.75 15.44
CA ASN A 549 -13.68 14.72 14.42
C ASN A 549 -14.41 13.43 14.80
N LEU A 550 -14.95 12.70 13.82
CA LEU A 550 -15.53 11.38 14.03
C LEU A 550 -14.48 10.39 14.56
N LEU A 551 -13.27 10.44 14.01
CA LEU A 551 -12.12 9.64 14.41
C LEU A 551 -11.08 10.52 15.10
N PRO A 552 -10.42 10.03 16.18
CA PRO A 552 -9.33 10.77 16.81
C PRO A 552 -8.12 10.87 15.87
N TYR A 553 -7.29 11.90 16.04
CA TYR A 553 -5.97 11.93 15.41
C TYR A 553 -5.10 10.79 15.96
N LEU A 554 -4.34 10.15 15.08
CA LEU A 554 -3.45 9.04 15.45
C LEU A 554 -2.01 9.50 15.20
N PHE A 555 -1.21 9.54 16.27
CA PHE A 555 0.20 9.89 16.21
C PHE A 555 1.02 8.71 16.74
N GLY A 556 1.77 8.08 15.84
CA GLY A 556 2.52 6.86 16.11
C GLY A 556 4.02 7.01 15.88
N LEU A 557 4.74 5.88 15.91
CA LEU A 557 6.18 5.83 15.68
C LEU A 557 6.55 6.39 14.29
N SER A 558 5.71 6.17 13.28
CA SER A 558 5.93 6.65 11.91
C SER A 558 6.04 8.18 11.85
N ASN A 559 5.27 8.94 12.63
CA ASN A 559 5.41 10.40 12.70
C ASN A 559 6.78 10.82 13.26
N LEU A 560 7.27 10.10 14.28
CA LEU A 560 8.55 10.37 14.91
C LEU A 560 9.73 10.01 13.99
N LEU A 561 9.63 8.89 13.28
CA LEU A 561 10.61 8.49 12.27
C LEU A 561 10.65 9.46 11.10
N PHE A 562 9.50 9.93 10.61
CA PHE A 562 9.42 10.96 9.57
C PHE A 562 10.08 12.27 10.02
N TRP A 563 9.83 12.70 11.26
CA TRP A 563 10.49 13.88 11.83
C TRP A 563 12.02 13.69 11.88
N LYS A 564 12.47 12.52 12.33
CA LYS A 564 13.89 12.14 12.35
C LYS A 564 14.50 12.11 10.95
N ASP A 565 13.81 11.61 9.94
CA ASP A 565 14.29 11.58 8.55
C ASP A 565 14.44 12.99 7.97
N HIS A 566 13.52 13.91 8.29
CA HIS A 566 13.65 15.31 7.90
C HIS A 566 14.91 15.94 8.52
N ILE A 567 15.21 15.68 9.80
CA ILE A 567 16.43 16.17 10.44
C ILE A 567 17.68 15.55 9.80
N LEU A 568 17.69 14.24 9.56
CA LEU A 568 18.80 13.57 8.87
C LEU A 568 19.06 14.15 7.49
N ARG A 569 18.02 14.47 6.71
CA ARG A 569 18.19 15.00 5.36
C ARG A 569 18.72 16.44 5.38
N TYR A 570 18.09 17.31 6.17
CA TYR A 570 18.28 18.76 6.02
C TYR A 570 19.17 19.44 7.05
N ALA A 571 19.57 18.78 8.15
CA ALA A 571 20.47 19.40 9.11
C ALA A 571 21.91 19.48 8.57
N GLU A 572 22.50 20.69 8.58
CA GLU A 572 23.83 20.99 8.09
C GLU A 572 24.68 21.74 9.13
N GLU A 573 25.99 21.47 9.14
CA GLU A 573 26.95 22.09 10.07
C GLU A 573 26.99 23.62 9.93
N LYS A 574 26.84 24.14 8.71
CA LYS A 574 26.83 25.59 8.43
C LYS A 574 25.69 26.34 9.12
N GLY A 575 24.61 25.64 9.48
CA GLY A 575 23.46 26.22 10.18
C GLY A 575 23.68 26.40 11.68
N GLY A 576 24.67 25.73 12.28
CA GLY A 576 24.90 25.73 13.72
C GLY A 576 23.64 25.33 14.53
N GLU A 577 23.55 25.82 15.77
CA GLU A 577 22.40 25.57 16.66
C GLU A 577 21.09 26.17 16.13
N ALA A 578 21.14 27.38 15.58
CA ALA A 578 19.95 28.07 15.06
C ALA A 578 19.34 27.35 13.85
N GLY A 579 20.17 26.88 12.91
CA GLY A 579 19.73 26.13 11.74
C GLY A 579 19.22 24.72 12.09
N LEU A 580 19.82 24.06 13.09
CA LEU A 580 19.30 22.78 13.60
C LEU A 580 17.92 22.97 14.22
N LYS A 581 17.73 24.02 15.04
CA LYS A 581 16.44 24.35 15.64
C LYS A 581 15.38 24.59 14.56
N GLU A 582 15.67 25.41 13.56
CA GLU A 582 14.74 25.70 12.46
C GLU A 582 14.36 24.41 11.70
N THR A 583 15.34 23.57 11.41
CA THR A 583 15.12 22.28 10.73
C THR A 583 14.27 21.33 11.58
N ALA A 584 14.52 21.27 12.89
CA ALA A 584 13.75 20.45 13.82
C ALA A 584 12.30 20.95 13.95
N VAL A 585 12.08 22.26 14.10
CA VAL A 585 10.72 22.83 14.12
C VAL A 585 9.99 22.53 12.82
N ARG A 586 10.62 22.77 11.67
CA ARG A 586 10.00 22.51 10.36
C ARG A 586 9.61 21.04 10.20
N GLY A 587 10.50 20.12 10.55
CA GLY A 587 10.21 18.68 10.51
C GLY A 587 9.06 18.28 11.42
N GLY A 588 9.00 18.84 12.64
CA GLY A 588 7.91 18.60 13.57
C GLY A 588 6.57 19.14 13.06
N LYS A 589 6.58 20.30 12.38
CA LYS A 589 5.37 20.85 11.77
C LYS A 589 4.82 19.94 10.67
N ILE A 590 5.68 19.45 9.79
CA ILE A 590 5.28 18.55 8.70
C ILE A 590 4.77 17.21 9.26
N ALA A 591 5.46 16.66 10.27
CA ALA A 591 5.13 15.36 10.85
C ALA A 591 3.84 15.34 11.69
N TYR A 592 3.45 16.47 12.31
CA TYR A 592 2.34 16.53 13.25
C TYR A 592 1.30 17.59 12.90
N THR A 593 1.67 18.88 12.89
CA THR A 593 0.68 19.97 12.79
C THR A 593 -0.03 20.01 11.44
N ASN A 594 0.63 19.60 10.36
CA ASN A 594 0.02 19.56 9.03
C ASN A 594 -1.09 18.50 8.91
N GLN A 595 -1.13 17.51 9.80
CA GLN A 595 -2.19 16.48 9.82
C GLN A 595 -3.47 16.97 10.54
N ILE A 596 -3.42 18.14 11.18
CA ILE A 596 -4.54 18.69 11.96
C ILE A 596 -5.36 19.61 11.08
N ALA A 597 -6.64 19.27 10.90
CA ALA A 597 -7.54 20.02 10.03
C ALA A 597 -7.95 21.38 10.62
N ASP A 598 -8.17 21.44 11.95
CA ASP A 598 -8.61 22.66 12.64
C ASP A 598 -7.46 23.70 12.75
N PRO A 599 -7.65 24.92 12.22
CA PRO A 599 -6.60 25.95 12.26
C PRO A 599 -6.21 26.45 13.66
N LYS A 600 -7.16 26.46 14.62
CA LYS A 600 -6.90 26.91 16.00
C LYS A 600 -6.09 25.87 16.75
N GLU A 601 -6.50 24.59 16.65
CA GLU A 601 -5.74 23.48 17.22
C GLU A 601 -4.32 23.45 16.63
N ARG A 602 -4.19 23.61 15.30
CA ARG A 602 -2.90 23.69 14.62
C ARG A 602 -2.01 24.79 15.19
N MET A 603 -2.53 26.01 15.35
CA MET A 603 -1.77 27.14 15.90
C MET A 603 -1.33 26.89 17.36
N GLU A 604 -2.16 26.22 18.16
CA GLU A 604 -1.82 25.86 19.54
C GLU A 604 -0.71 24.82 19.60
N LEU A 605 -0.76 23.78 18.75
CA LEU A 605 0.30 22.79 18.66
C LEU A 605 1.62 23.36 18.16
N GLU A 606 1.59 24.29 17.20
CA GLU A 606 2.81 24.98 16.74
C GLU A 606 3.48 25.74 17.89
N LYS A 607 2.71 26.41 18.76
CA LYS A 607 3.26 27.07 19.96
C LYS A 607 3.89 26.08 20.93
N ILE A 608 3.26 24.91 21.13
CA ILE A 608 3.79 23.84 21.98
C ILE A 608 5.10 23.30 21.40
N LEU A 609 5.15 23.10 20.08
CA LEU A 609 6.34 22.63 19.37
C LEU A 609 7.51 23.62 19.50
N ASP A 610 7.26 24.89 19.20
CA ASP A 610 8.26 25.96 19.30
C ASP A 610 8.80 26.10 20.73
N PHE A 611 7.93 25.97 21.73
CA PHE A 611 8.32 26.00 23.14
C PHE A 611 9.19 24.78 23.52
N GLN A 612 8.77 23.57 23.16
CA GLN A 612 9.53 22.34 23.49
C GLN A 612 10.92 22.31 22.86
N ILE A 613 11.01 22.79 21.62
CA ILE A 613 12.24 22.82 20.82
C ILE A 613 13.12 24.04 21.15
N SER A 614 12.67 24.97 21.99
CA SER A 614 13.51 26.09 22.46
C SER A 614 14.66 25.63 23.36
N GLY A 615 15.88 26.17 23.17
CA GLY A 615 17.06 25.82 23.99
C GLY A 615 17.62 24.42 23.72
N ILE A 616 17.84 24.05 22.46
CA ILE A 616 18.57 22.82 22.10
C ILE A 616 20.06 23.09 22.24
N GLU A 617 20.74 22.30 23.06
CA GLU A 617 22.20 22.33 23.13
C GLU A 617 22.79 21.40 22.07
N VAL A 618 23.67 21.93 21.20
CA VAL A 618 24.38 21.12 20.20
C VAL A 618 25.69 20.63 20.79
N GLU A 619 25.83 19.32 20.91
CA GLU A 619 27.09 18.67 21.32
C GLU A 619 28.20 18.95 20.27
N SER A 620 29.44 19.09 20.70
CA SER A 620 30.56 19.54 19.84
C SER A 620 30.82 18.67 18.61
N ASP A 621 30.47 17.38 18.67
CA ASP A 621 30.66 16.41 17.58
C ASP A 621 29.35 16.05 16.84
N PHE A 622 28.22 16.72 17.15
CA PHE A 622 26.89 16.36 16.65
C PHE A 622 26.85 16.22 15.11
N PHE A 623 27.30 17.23 14.38
CA PHE A 623 27.23 17.23 12.91
C PHE A 623 28.16 16.20 12.27
N LYS A 624 29.32 15.96 12.87
CA LYS A 624 30.27 14.94 12.40
C LYS A 624 29.68 13.53 12.56
N VAL A 625 29.09 13.23 13.72
CA VAL A 625 28.40 11.96 13.97
C VAL A 625 27.17 11.82 13.08
N LEU A 626 26.45 12.93 12.84
CA LEU A 626 25.29 12.95 11.97
C LEU A 626 25.67 12.57 10.54
N GLU A 627 26.74 13.15 9.98
CA GLU A 627 27.23 12.80 8.63
C GLU A 627 27.62 11.32 8.51
N ASP A 628 28.26 10.75 9.52
CA ASP A 628 28.62 9.33 9.51
C ASP A 628 27.39 8.42 9.61
N LYS A 629 26.36 8.83 10.36
CA LYS A 629 25.06 8.13 10.39
C LYS A 629 24.28 8.31 9.07
N LYS A 630 24.34 9.48 8.42
CA LYS A 630 23.75 9.70 7.09
C LYS A 630 24.31 8.70 6.07
N LYS A 631 25.63 8.48 6.05
CA LYS A 631 26.29 7.52 5.16
C LYS A 631 25.86 6.06 5.35
N LYS A 632 25.40 5.68 6.56
CA LYS A 632 24.97 4.32 6.89
C LYS A 632 23.48 4.08 6.70
N THR A 633 22.65 5.12 6.80
CA THR A 633 21.18 5.00 6.84
C THR A 633 20.52 5.35 5.51
N LEU A 634 21.19 6.11 4.64
CA LEU A 634 20.67 6.43 3.32
C LEU A 634 21.00 5.31 2.34
N THR A 635 19.96 4.64 1.84
CA THR A 635 19.95 3.94 0.56
C THR A 635 20.64 4.82 -0.48
N THR A 636 21.52 4.22 -1.28
CA THR A 636 22.32 4.83 -2.36
C THR A 636 21.80 6.20 -2.77
N VAL A 637 22.42 7.25 -2.24
CA VAL A 637 22.37 8.58 -2.86
C VAL A 637 22.76 8.35 -4.30
N SER A 638 21.82 8.51 -5.22
CA SER A 638 22.18 8.49 -6.64
C SER A 638 23.25 9.55 -6.81
N ASP A 639 24.37 9.20 -7.45
CA ASP A 639 25.50 10.12 -7.70
C ASP A 639 25.06 11.42 -8.41
N ILE A 640 23.82 11.47 -8.88
CA ILE A 640 23.11 12.56 -9.56
C ILE A 640 22.88 13.77 -8.62
N GLU A 641 22.67 13.58 -7.32
CA GLU A 641 22.46 14.72 -6.39
C GLU A 641 23.70 15.62 -6.23
N LYS A 642 24.90 15.14 -6.59
CA LYS A 642 26.15 15.93 -6.54
C LYS A 642 26.43 16.74 -7.80
N LYS A 643 25.70 16.54 -8.90
CA LYS A 643 25.88 17.34 -10.12
C LYS A 643 25.33 18.75 -9.88
N ARG A 644 25.98 19.78 -10.41
CA ARG A 644 25.44 21.16 -10.41
C ARG A 644 24.44 21.26 -11.56
N TRP A 645 23.15 21.46 -11.27
CA TRP A 645 22.08 21.40 -12.29
C TRP A 645 21.99 22.65 -13.17
N TRP A 646 22.75 23.69 -12.79
CA TRP A 646 22.94 24.94 -13.51
C TRP A 646 24.37 25.44 -13.28
N ASP A 647 24.87 26.28 -14.19
CA ASP A 647 26.18 26.91 -14.07
C ASP A 647 26.06 28.34 -13.52
N PRO A 648 26.51 28.62 -12.28
CA PRO A 648 26.44 29.95 -11.69
C PRO A 648 27.32 31.00 -12.39
N GLU A 649 28.33 30.60 -13.17
CA GLU A 649 29.18 31.53 -13.91
C GLU A 649 28.46 32.12 -15.13
N LEU A 650 27.48 31.39 -15.68
CA LEU A 650 26.59 31.88 -16.74
C LEU A 650 25.50 32.83 -16.22
N HIS A 651 25.32 32.95 -14.90
CA HIS A 651 24.25 33.72 -14.27
C HIS A 651 24.75 34.94 -13.48
N LYS A 652 24.42 36.14 -13.97
CA LYS A 652 24.68 37.42 -13.27
C LYS A 652 23.70 37.70 -12.12
N ARG A 653 22.78 36.78 -11.82
CA ARG A 653 21.76 36.86 -10.74
C ARG A 653 21.81 35.63 -9.86
N GLU A 654 21.50 35.80 -8.58
CA GLU A 654 21.39 34.73 -7.59
C GLU A 654 20.16 33.83 -7.90
N ALA A 655 20.38 32.52 -8.02
CA ALA A 655 19.40 31.56 -8.55
C ALA A 655 18.11 31.42 -7.70
N LEU A 656 18.21 31.64 -6.39
CA LEU A 656 17.10 31.49 -5.44
C LEU A 656 16.33 32.79 -5.20
N THR A 657 16.98 33.95 -5.40
CA THR A 657 16.41 35.26 -5.03
C THR A 657 16.19 36.18 -6.24
N GLY A 658 16.78 35.85 -7.40
CA GLY A 658 16.77 36.68 -8.60
C GLY A 658 17.57 37.99 -8.49
N LYS A 659 18.29 38.23 -7.37
CA LYS A 659 19.07 39.46 -7.12
C LYS A 659 20.32 39.50 -8.00
N ALA A 660 20.61 40.65 -8.63
CA ALA A 660 21.82 40.82 -9.44
C ALA A 660 23.08 40.80 -8.57
N LYS A 661 24.12 40.08 -9.01
CA LYS A 661 25.45 40.05 -8.36
C LYS A 661 26.47 40.97 -9.03
N LEU A 662 26.27 41.31 -10.31
CA LEU A 662 27.15 42.17 -11.12
C LEU A 662 26.33 43.18 -11.93
N LEU A 663 26.94 44.30 -12.29
CA LEU A 663 26.40 45.24 -13.29
C LEU A 663 26.35 44.57 -14.68
N ASN A 664 25.50 45.06 -15.59
CA ASN A 664 25.43 44.55 -16.97
C ASN A 664 26.79 44.61 -17.70
N SER A 665 27.66 45.54 -17.30
CA SER A 665 29.03 45.71 -17.79
C SER A 665 30.05 44.72 -17.22
N GLY A 666 29.69 43.87 -16.26
CA GLY A 666 30.59 42.89 -15.63
C GLY A 666 31.31 43.38 -14.36
N ASN A 667 31.11 44.65 -13.96
CA ASN A 667 31.71 45.22 -12.75
C ASN A 667 30.89 44.87 -11.48
N PRO A 668 31.53 44.81 -10.29
CA PRO A 668 30.84 44.59 -9.02
C PRO A 668 29.88 45.74 -8.66
N LEU A 669 28.76 45.41 -8.02
CA LEU A 669 27.77 46.38 -7.53
C LEU A 669 28.39 47.26 -6.42
N LYS A 670 28.39 48.59 -6.59
CA LYS A 670 28.83 49.52 -5.53
C LYS A 670 27.74 49.66 -4.45
N ARG A 671 28.12 49.57 -3.16
CA ARG A 671 27.24 49.86 -2.01
C ARG A 671 26.91 51.37 -1.96
N GLY A 672 25.63 51.70 -1.76
CA GLY A 672 25.15 53.08 -1.65
C GLY A 672 25.58 53.76 -0.35
N ILE A 673 25.76 55.08 -0.38
CA ILE A 673 26.17 55.93 0.74
C ILE A 673 24.94 56.31 1.57
N GLU A 674 25.11 56.33 2.89
CA GLU A 674 24.12 56.71 3.91
C GLU A 674 23.92 58.24 3.89
N ILE A 675 22.67 58.71 3.73
CA ILE A 675 22.32 60.13 3.85
C ILE A 675 21.27 60.24 4.97
N ASP A 676 21.63 60.96 6.02
CA ASP A 676 20.81 61.20 7.19
C ASP A 676 19.96 62.48 7.00
N THR A 677 18.64 62.37 7.08
CA THR A 677 17.73 63.53 7.11
C THR A 677 16.62 63.34 8.13
N PRO A 678 16.36 64.31 9.03
CA PRO A 678 15.33 64.20 10.06
C PRO A 678 13.91 64.59 9.57
N GLU A 679 12.90 64.02 10.25
CA GLU A 679 11.43 64.21 10.19
C GLU A 679 10.59 63.41 9.18
N THR A 680 11.16 62.53 8.36
CA THR A 680 10.37 61.43 7.77
C THR A 680 11.15 60.12 7.93
N GLY A 681 10.73 59.30 8.91
CA GLY A 681 11.42 58.07 9.28
C GLY A 681 11.70 57.15 8.09
N GLY A 682 12.99 57.01 7.73
CA GLY A 682 13.50 55.94 6.86
C GLY A 682 13.66 54.61 7.63
N GLN A 683 14.19 53.51 7.06
CA GLN A 683 15.44 53.49 6.31
C GLN A 683 15.61 52.21 5.42
N ILE A 684 16.42 52.36 4.36
CA ILE A 684 17.00 51.37 3.41
C ILE A 684 16.30 51.28 2.03
N LYS A 685 16.96 51.83 1.00
CA LYS A 685 16.84 51.36 -0.40
C LYS A 685 18.18 50.73 -0.80
N GLU A 686 18.17 49.44 -1.09
CA GLU A 686 19.33 48.71 -1.63
C GLU A 686 19.10 48.30 -3.09
N GLY A 687 20.12 48.55 -3.93
CA GLY A 687 20.22 47.99 -5.30
C GLY A 687 20.05 49.01 -6.44
N ALA A 688 20.25 48.53 -7.67
CA ALA A 688 20.39 49.30 -8.92
C ALA A 688 19.24 50.28 -9.27
N ASP A 689 18.16 50.30 -8.48
CA ASP A 689 17.03 51.23 -8.64
C ASP A 689 17.23 52.56 -7.88
N ALA A 690 18.34 52.74 -7.15
CA ALA A 690 18.70 54.03 -6.56
C ALA A 690 19.07 55.10 -7.60
N TRP A 691 19.19 54.75 -8.89
CA TRP A 691 19.64 55.65 -9.95
C TRP A 691 18.52 56.21 -10.85
N TYR A 692 17.26 56.10 -10.43
CA TYR A 692 16.13 56.69 -11.15
C TYR A 692 15.77 58.14 -10.75
N GLY A 693 16.66 58.85 -10.08
CA GLY A 693 16.44 60.27 -9.81
C GLY A 693 17.71 61.05 -9.56
N GLN A 694 18.28 61.66 -10.61
CA GLN A 694 18.73 63.07 -10.61
C GLN A 694 19.46 63.54 -11.88
N ASP A 695 19.87 62.67 -12.81
CA ASP A 695 20.72 63.09 -13.95
C ASP A 695 19.99 63.62 -15.22
N THR A 696 18.83 64.26 -15.07
CA THR A 696 18.23 65.08 -16.16
C THR A 696 17.95 66.53 -15.77
N ARG A 697 18.53 67.03 -14.68
CA ARG A 697 18.58 68.48 -14.42
C ARG A 697 19.93 69.06 -14.83
N GLY A 698 20.06 69.29 -16.13
CA GLY A 698 21.28 69.86 -16.70
C GLY A 698 21.11 70.49 -18.07
N ASN A 699 20.08 71.33 -18.27
CA ASN A 699 20.26 72.60 -18.98
C ASN A 699 19.01 73.49 -18.85
N LYS A 700 19.29 74.77 -18.55
CA LYS A 700 18.37 75.84 -18.18
C LYS A 700 17.35 76.14 -19.28
N GLY A 701 16.06 76.19 -18.92
CA GLY A 701 14.98 76.80 -19.71
C GLY A 701 13.78 77.07 -18.81
N GLN A 702 13.40 78.34 -18.67
CA GLN A 702 12.38 78.84 -17.74
C GLN A 702 10.95 78.36 -18.08
N GLY A 703 10.16 78.08 -17.04
CA GLY A 703 8.70 78.01 -17.08
C GLY A 703 8.11 77.19 -15.93
N GLU A 704 7.40 77.83 -14.98
CA GLU A 704 6.43 77.15 -14.11
C GLU A 704 4.98 77.32 -14.67
N PRO A 705 3.91 76.81 -14.02
CA PRO A 705 3.36 75.49 -14.32
C PRO A 705 1.86 75.60 -14.69
N ALA A 706 1.39 74.85 -15.68
CA ALA A 706 -0.05 74.70 -15.87
C ALA A 706 -0.37 73.31 -16.42
N GLY A 707 -1.39 72.71 -15.82
CA GLY A 707 -1.79 71.34 -16.05
C GLY A 707 -2.35 71.08 -17.45
N GLY A 708 -2.45 69.80 -17.76
CA GLY A 708 -3.14 69.28 -18.93
C GLY A 708 -2.22 68.99 -20.11
N GLY A 709 -2.06 67.69 -20.39
CA GLY A 709 -1.92 67.13 -21.74
C GLY A 709 -0.74 67.55 -22.61
N GLY A 710 0.21 66.62 -22.78
CA GLY A 710 0.82 66.35 -24.08
C GLY A 710 2.17 67.01 -24.41
N ALA A 711 2.86 66.37 -25.34
CA ALA A 711 4.07 66.80 -26.06
C ALA A 711 5.43 66.66 -25.36
N TRP A 712 5.90 65.41 -25.25
CA TRP A 712 7.26 65.10 -25.73
C TRP A 712 7.14 64.30 -27.03
N GLY A 713 7.78 64.84 -28.07
CA GLY A 713 7.44 64.61 -29.46
C GLY A 713 7.85 63.26 -30.07
N TYR A 714 7.05 62.93 -31.08
CA TYR A 714 7.17 62.05 -32.25
C TYR A 714 8.56 61.73 -32.83
N ARG A 715 9.55 61.34 -32.00
CA ARG A 715 10.78 60.68 -32.48
C ARG A 715 11.29 59.58 -31.55
N THR A 716 10.50 59.18 -30.56
CA THR A 716 11.00 58.39 -29.43
C THR A 716 10.61 56.92 -29.48
N GLU A 717 9.59 56.48 -30.21
CA GLU A 717 9.25 55.05 -30.22
C GLU A 717 10.24 54.23 -31.05
N GLU A 718 10.65 54.71 -32.22
CA GLU A 718 11.67 54.03 -33.03
C GLU A 718 13.07 54.14 -32.42
N LEU A 719 13.44 55.27 -31.81
CA LEU A 719 14.69 55.42 -31.07
C LEU A 719 14.70 54.61 -29.76
N TYR A 720 13.55 54.48 -29.08
CA TYR A 720 13.40 53.61 -27.90
C TYR A 720 13.39 52.14 -28.30
N LYS A 721 12.74 51.77 -29.42
CA LYS A 721 12.79 50.42 -30.01
C LYS A 721 14.19 50.08 -30.52
N GLN A 722 14.91 51.03 -31.13
CA GLN A 722 16.32 50.87 -31.51
C GLN A 722 17.25 50.82 -30.28
N PHE A 723 16.92 51.55 -29.21
CA PHE A 723 17.63 51.51 -27.93
C PHE A 723 17.42 50.17 -27.20
N LEU A 724 16.19 49.61 -27.25
CA LEU A 724 15.86 48.29 -26.74
C LEU A 724 16.48 47.18 -27.61
N ALA A 725 16.45 47.32 -28.93
CA ALA A 725 17.06 46.38 -29.88
C ALA A 725 18.60 46.36 -29.81
N LYS A 726 19.24 47.48 -29.42
CA LYS A 726 20.69 47.54 -29.15
C LYS A 726 21.09 46.87 -27.84
N ARG A 727 20.16 46.63 -26.90
CA ARG A 727 20.41 45.86 -25.67
C ARG A 727 20.19 44.39 -25.97
N LYS A 728 21.28 43.72 -26.39
CA LYS A 728 21.37 42.27 -26.56
C LYS A 728 20.78 41.49 -25.37
N ILE A 729 20.32 40.28 -25.69
CA ILE A 729 20.02 39.15 -24.79
C ILE A 729 20.85 39.26 -23.49
N LEU A 730 20.15 39.39 -22.36
CA LEU A 730 20.82 39.79 -21.11
C LEU A 730 21.50 38.62 -20.39
N TRP A 731 21.05 37.37 -20.58
CA TRP A 731 21.73 36.12 -20.14
C TRP A 731 20.95 34.88 -20.61
N GLU A 732 21.63 33.79 -20.99
CA GLU A 732 20.99 32.51 -21.31
C GLU A 732 20.78 31.69 -20.03
N TYR A 733 19.54 31.25 -19.74
CA TYR A 733 19.23 30.33 -18.64
C TYR A 733 18.75 28.98 -19.16
N THR A 734 19.50 27.93 -18.84
CA THR A 734 19.25 26.55 -19.26
C THR A 734 19.50 25.60 -18.10
N ILE A 735 18.51 24.77 -17.77
CA ILE A 735 18.71 23.63 -16.85
C ILE A 735 19.53 22.58 -17.61
N GLN A 736 20.67 22.17 -17.05
CA GLN A 736 21.71 21.38 -17.74
C GLN A 736 21.55 19.85 -17.57
N VAL A 737 20.36 19.37 -17.19
CA VAL A 737 20.08 17.94 -17.02
C VAL A 737 19.31 17.37 -18.22
N SER A 738 19.53 16.09 -18.51
CA SER A 738 18.73 15.33 -19.46
C SER A 738 17.35 14.97 -18.89
N LEU A 739 16.39 14.61 -19.76
CA LEU A 739 15.07 14.13 -19.32
C LEU A 739 15.21 12.89 -18.42
N LYS A 740 16.13 11.99 -18.76
CA LYS A 740 16.41 10.79 -17.97
C LYS A 740 16.91 11.14 -16.57
N GLU A 741 17.91 12.03 -16.45
CA GLU A 741 18.42 12.47 -15.14
C GLU A 741 17.34 13.21 -14.33
N PHE A 742 16.49 14.00 -15.00
CA PHE A 742 15.37 14.69 -14.36
C PHE A 742 14.34 13.70 -13.79
N LYS A 743 13.97 12.67 -14.57
CA LYS A 743 13.09 11.58 -14.12
C LYS A 743 13.75 10.69 -13.07
N GLU A 744 15.06 10.49 -13.08
CA GLU A 744 15.73 9.71 -12.02
C GLU A 744 15.69 10.42 -10.66
N VAL A 745 15.71 11.75 -10.64
CA VAL A 745 15.69 12.53 -9.40
C VAL A 745 14.27 12.81 -8.91
N PHE A 746 13.36 13.18 -9.83
CA PHE A 746 11.99 13.52 -9.47
C PHE A 746 10.99 12.41 -9.75
N GLY A 747 11.42 11.27 -10.30
CA GLY A 747 10.56 10.18 -10.79
C GLY A 747 9.63 9.63 -9.73
N GLN A 748 10.12 9.37 -8.51
CA GLN A 748 9.25 8.90 -7.43
C GLN A 748 8.16 9.93 -7.07
N SER A 749 8.51 11.21 -7.07
CA SER A 749 7.52 12.29 -6.83
C SER A 749 6.56 12.44 -8.01
N LEU A 750 7.05 12.31 -9.25
CA LEU A 750 6.25 12.36 -10.47
C LEU A 750 5.30 11.16 -10.55
N GLU A 751 5.75 9.94 -10.25
CA GLU A 751 4.93 8.72 -10.18
C GLU A 751 3.86 8.82 -9.08
N GLU A 752 4.19 9.36 -7.90
CA GLU A 752 3.22 9.59 -6.84
C GLU A 752 2.17 10.64 -7.23
N ILE A 753 2.60 11.69 -7.95
CA ILE A 753 1.72 12.73 -8.50
C ILE A 753 0.83 12.14 -9.60
N GLU A 754 1.39 11.36 -10.52
CA GLU A 754 0.68 10.64 -11.58
C GLU A 754 -0.38 9.71 -10.97
N LEU A 755 -0.02 8.87 -9.99
CA LEU A 755 -0.97 8.01 -9.27
C LEU A 755 -2.10 8.78 -8.56
N ASN A 756 -1.80 9.94 -7.98
CA ASN A 756 -2.80 10.76 -7.31
C ASN A 756 -3.74 11.47 -8.29
N LEU A 757 -3.23 11.86 -9.46
CA LEU A 757 -3.98 12.53 -10.49
C LEU A 757 -4.76 11.56 -11.39
N ASP A 758 -4.23 10.38 -11.70
CA ASP A 758 -4.95 9.29 -12.38
C ASP A 758 -6.24 8.92 -11.63
N ARG A 759 -6.18 8.89 -10.28
CA ARG A 759 -7.38 8.68 -9.45
C ARG A 759 -8.46 9.76 -9.60
N LEU A 760 -8.09 10.97 -10.02
CA LEU A 760 -9.03 12.08 -10.23
C LEU A 760 -9.69 12.02 -11.62
N PHE A 761 -9.03 11.40 -12.60
CA PHE A 761 -9.53 11.24 -13.97
C PHE A 761 -10.04 9.82 -14.26
N ASP A 762 -9.89 8.90 -13.30
CA ASP A 762 -10.43 7.55 -13.38
C ASP A 762 -11.94 7.62 -13.59
N PRO A 763 -12.48 7.00 -14.66
CA PRO A 763 -13.90 6.96 -14.88
C PRO A 763 -14.56 6.25 -13.69
N GLU A 764 -15.46 6.94 -12.99
CA GLU A 764 -16.41 6.26 -12.10
C GLU A 764 -17.07 5.14 -12.90
N ILE A 765 -16.79 3.90 -12.52
CA ILE A 765 -17.34 2.74 -13.21
C ILE A 765 -18.80 2.65 -12.79
N ASP A 766 -19.69 3.27 -13.56
CA ASP A 766 -21.13 3.10 -13.40
C ASP A 766 -21.53 1.73 -13.96
N ILE A 767 -21.44 0.71 -13.12
CA ILE A 767 -21.83 -0.65 -13.48
C ILE A 767 -23.35 -0.72 -13.49
N THR A 768 -23.96 -0.36 -14.62
CA THR A 768 -25.39 -0.50 -14.82
C THR A 768 -25.70 -1.90 -15.32
N ARG A 769 -26.25 -2.74 -14.45
CA ARG A 769 -26.66 -4.11 -14.81
C ARG A 769 -28.10 -4.12 -15.29
N MET A 770 -28.31 -4.35 -16.59
CA MET A 770 -29.63 -4.52 -17.19
C MET A 770 -29.79 -5.93 -17.75
N TYR A 771 -30.73 -6.67 -17.19
CA TYR A 771 -31.10 -7.99 -17.71
C TYR A 771 -31.93 -7.85 -18.99
N ARG A 772 -31.46 -8.45 -20.10
CA ARG A 772 -32.13 -8.44 -21.41
C ARG A 772 -32.14 -9.84 -22.04
N ASN A 773 -32.90 -9.98 -23.12
CA ASN A 773 -32.95 -11.20 -23.92
C ASN A 773 -31.72 -11.32 -24.85
N GLU A 774 -30.86 -10.29 -24.90
CA GLU A 774 -29.64 -10.21 -25.73
C GLU A 774 -28.53 -9.48 -24.93
N GLY A 775 -27.34 -10.09 -24.80
CA GLY A 775 -26.17 -9.53 -24.08
C GLY A 775 -24.93 -10.44 -24.13
N ASN A 776 -23.74 -9.87 -23.88
CA ASN A 776 -22.44 -10.55 -24.09
C ASN A 776 -21.99 -11.46 -22.93
N ARG A 777 -22.63 -11.35 -21.76
CA ARG A 777 -22.30 -12.12 -20.57
C ARG A 777 -23.49 -12.98 -20.18
N ILE A 778 -23.27 -14.29 -20.16
CA ILE A 778 -24.29 -15.27 -19.79
C ILE A 778 -24.21 -15.46 -18.28
N ASP A 779 -25.28 -15.08 -17.57
CA ASP A 779 -25.46 -15.53 -16.19
C ASP A 779 -25.94 -17.00 -16.27
N THR A 780 -25.01 -17.92 -16.02
CA THR A 780 -25.22 -19.37 -16.15
C THR A 780 -26.45 -19.84 -15.37
N ARG A 781 -26.75 -19.24 -14.20
CA ARG A 781 -27.94 -19.61 -13.40
C ARG A 781 -29.24 -19.19 -14.09
N LYS A 782 -29.30 -18.00 -14.68
CA LYS A 782 -30.50 -17.53 -15.42
C LYS A 782 -30.65 -18.26 -16.75
N TYR A 783 -29.56 -18.60 -17.41
CA TYR A 783 -29.55 -19.42 -18.63
C TYR A 783 -30.08 -20.83 -18.41
N ILE A 784 -29.66 -21.49 -17.32
CA ILE A 784 -30.21 -22.80 -16.93
C ILE A 784 -31.70 -22.68 -16.56
N SER A 785 -32.11 -21.60 -15.88
CA SER A 785 -33.52 -21.36 -15.55
C SER A 785 -34.40 -21.09 -16.78
N PHE A 786 -33.88 -20.40 -17.80
CA PHE A 786 -34.55 -20.19 -19.09
C PHE A 786 -34.70 -21.49 -19.89
N LEU A 787 -33.63 -22.29 -19.98
CA LEU A 787 -33.67 -23.61 -20.63
C LEU A 787 -34.66 -24.57 -19.96
N SER A 788 -34.83 -24.47 -18.63
CA SER A 788 -35.80 -25.27 -17.88
C SER A 788 -37.26 -24.78 -18.00
N GLY A 789 -37.51 -23.68 -18.70
CA GLY A 789 -38.84 -23.09 -18.92
C GLY A 789 -39.48 -22.45 -17.68
N ARG A 790 -38.73 -22.29 -16.58
CA ARG A 790 -39.23 -21.80 -15.28
C ARG A 790 -38.73 -20.40 -14.90
N GLY A 791 -37.92 -19.75 -15.74
CA GLY A 791 -37.31 -18.45 -15.48
C GLY A 791 -37.78 -17.33 -16.42
N ASP A 792 -37.48 -16.09 -16.02
CA ASP A 792 -37.72 -14.89 -16.81
C ASP A 792 -37.01 -14.97 -18.18
N SER A 793 -37.63 -14.41 -19.23
CA SER A 793 -37.13 -14.50 -20.62
C SER A 793 -35.81 -13.74 -20.87
N LYS A 794 -35.34 -13.01 -19.86
CA LYS A 794 -34.14 -12.17 -19.85
C LYS A 794 -32.97 -12.95 -19.26
N VAL A 795 -32.21 -13.57 -20.16
CA VAL A 795 -31.19 -14.58 -19.82
C VAL A 795 -29.78 -14.01 -19.74
N PHE A 796 -29.57 -12.89 -20.42
CA PHE A 796 -28.26 -12.29 -20.59
C PHE A 796 -28.17 -11.07 -19.68
N ASP A 797 -27.07 -10.97 -18.93
CA ASP A 797 -26.70 -9.70 -18.32
C ASP A 797 -25.93 -8.93 -19.38
N ARG A 798 -26.53 -7.83 -19.83
CA ARG A 798 -25.74 -6.80 -20.47
C ARG A 798 -25.22 -5.94 -19.32
N THR A 799 -24.08 -6.34 -18.77
CA THR A 799 -23.27 -5.44 -17.98
C THR A 799 -22.80 -4.38 -18.96
N ILE A 800 -23.52 -3.26 -18.98
CA ILE A 800 -22.99 -2.06 -19.62
C ILE A 800 -22.03 -1.52 -18.57
N ILE A 801 -20.77 -1.93 -18.70
CA ILE A 801 -19.69 -1.11 -18.19
C ILE A 801 -19.71 0.05 -19.16
N ASP A 802 -20.49 1.10 -18.84
CA ASP A 802 -20.19 2.40 -19.41
C ASP A 802 -18.93 2.84 -18.68
N LYS A 803 -17.82 2.27 -19.16
CA LYS A 803 -16.58 3.02 -19.21
C LYS A 803 -16.97 4.18 -20.09
N ASN A 804 -17.32 5.28 -19.44
CA ASN A 804 -17.70 6.48 -20.11
C ASN A 804 -16.39 7.07 -20.67
N GLU A 805 -15.74 6.33 -21.58
CA GLU A 805 -14.57 6.74 -22.36
C GLU A 805 -14.94 7.98 -23.17
N GLU A 806 -16.24 8.18 -23.45
CA GLU A 806 -16.77 9.40 -24.05
C GLU A 806 -16.97 10.57 -23.07
N LYS A 807 -16.80 10.40 -21.74
CA LYS A 807 -17.03 11.47 -20.74
C LYS A 807 -15.96 12.56 -20.75
N LEU A 808 -14.85 12.36 -21.44
CA LEU A 808 -13.82 13.38 -21.66
C LEU A 808 -13.71 13.76 -23.14
N LYS A 809 -14.52 13.15 -24.01
CA LYS A 809 -14.50 13.37 -25.46
C LYS A 809 -14.98 14.78 -25.78
N GLY A 810 -14.16 15.54 -26.49
CA GLY A 810 -14.41 16.95 -26.76
C GLY A 810 -14.02 17.88 -25.62
N VAL A 811 -13.37 17.39 -24.56
CA VAL A 811 -12.58 18.25 -23.66
C VAL A 811 -11.25 18.55 -24.33
N GLU A 812 -10.89 19.82 -24.42
CA GLU A 812 -9.58 20.26 -24.87
C GLU A 812 -8.94 21.21 -23.87
N VAL A 813 -7.63 21.06 -23.66
CA VAL A 813 -6.86 21.86 -22.70
C VAL A 813 -5.70 22.60 -23.38
N ALA A 814 -5.68 23.93 -23.31
CA ALA A 814 -4.58 24.75 -23.82
C ALA A 814 -3.76 25.35 -22.67
N PHE A 815 -2.49 24.95 -22.55
CA PHE A 815 -1.54 25.51 -21.60
C PHE A 815 -0.78 26.68 -22.21
N LEU A 816 -0.84 27.84 -21.55
CA LEU A 816 -0.10 29.05 -21.88
C LEU A 816 0.96 29.30 -20.80
N VAL A 817 2.22 29.01 -21.11
CA VAL A 817 3.34 29.08 -20.16
C VAL A 817 4.18 30.32 -20.41
N SER A 818 4.23 31.23 -19.44
CA SER A 818 5.05 32.42 -19.52
C SER A 818 6.53 32.09 -19.29
N LYS A 819 7.37 32.31 -20.31
CA LYS A 819 8.83 32.16 -20.20
C LYS A 819 9.52 33.51 -19.95
N SER A 820 8.87 34.36 -19.18
CA SER A 820 9.39 35.69 -18.87
C SER A 820 10.48 35.63 -17.78
N ARG A 821 11.49 36.48 -17.93
CA ARG A 821 12.60 36.63 -16.97
C ARG A 821 12.17 37.08 -15.56
N ARG A 822 10.94 37.57 -15.37
CA ARG A 822 10.42 38.02 -14.06
C ARG A 822 9.93 36.87 -13.20
N ILE A 823 9.42 35.83 -13.86
CA ILE A 823 9.00 34.56 -13.26
C ILE A 823 10.21 33.71 -12.84
N PHE A 824 11.40 34.09 -13.32
CA PHE A 824 12.59 33.28 -13.21
C PHE A 824 13.09 33.11 -11.76
N ASN A 825 12.70 31.97 -11.17
CA ASN A 825 13.26 31.29 -10.00
C ASN A 825 13.47 29.83 -10.42
N PHE A 826 14.63 29.24 -10.10
CA PHE A 826 14.93 27.83 -10.45
C PHE A 826 13.85 26.87 -9.95
N GLU A 827 13.35 27.09 -8.73
CA GLU A 827 12.29 26.27 -8.12
C GLU A 827 11.00 26.31 -8.93
N TYR A 828 10.58 27.49 -9.40
CA TYR A 828 9.40 27.64 -10.24
C TYR A 828 9.60 27.04 -11.63
N ALA A 829 10.80 27.13 -12.20
CA ALA A 829 11.08 26.51 -13.49
C ALA A 829 10.99 24.97 -13.41
N VAL A 830 11.55 24.36 -12.36
CA VAL A 830 11.45 22.92 -12.09
C VAL A 830 10.00 22.51 -11.83
N ALA A 831 9.26 23.29 -11.04
CA ALA A 831 7.84 23.04 -10.76
C ALA A 831 6.99 23.08 -12.04
N VAL A 832 7.21 24.08 -12.90
CA VAL A 832 6.52 24.20 -14.19
C VAL A 832 6.83 23.00 -15.09
N ILE A 833 8.11 22.60 -15.20
CA ILE A 833 8.48 21.43 -16.01
C ILE A 833 7.82 20.16 -15.49
N SER A 834 7.86 19.94 -14.17
CA SER A 834 7.26 18.79 -13.51
C SER A 834 5.74 18.75 -13.73
N ALA A 835 5.07 19.90 -13.57
CA ALA A 835 3.64 20.01 -13.78
C ALA A 835 3.26 19.76 -15.25
N MET A 836 4.02 20.28 -16.20
CA MET A 836 3.76 20.07 -17.62
C MET A 836 3.98 18.62 -18.04
N LEU A 837 5.04 17.97 -17.58
CA LEU A 837 5.27 16.54 -17.86
C LEU A 837 4.15 15.67 -17.28
N SER A 838 3.81 15.87 -16.00
CA SER A 838 2.74 15.10 -15.33
C SER A 838 1.40 15.32 -16.02
N SER A 839 1.01 16.58 -16.26
CA SER A 839 -0.26 16.89 -16.94
C SER A 839 -0.31 16.35 -18.37
N ALA A 840 0.79 16.38 -19.12
CA ALA A 840 0.83 15.83 -20.48
C ALA A 840 0.70 14.31 -20.50
N TYR A 841 1.32 13.61 -19.54
CA TYR A 841 1.18 12.15 -19.38
C TYR A 841 -0.27 11.77 -19.08
N ILE A 842 -0.88 12.40 -18.07
CA ILE A 842 -2.25 12.11 -17.64
C ILE A 842 -3.26 12.42 -18.75
N LEU A 843 -3.16 13.60 -19.37
CA LEU A 843 -4.10 13.97 -20.45
C LEU A 843 -3.98 13.02 -21.65
N LYS A 844 -2.78 12.51 -21.95
CA LYS A 844 -2.58 11.46 -22.97
C LYS A 844 -3.23 10.14 -22.56
N GLU A 845 -3.01 9.68 -21.33
CA GLU A 845 -3.54 8.40 -20.83
C GLU A 845 -5.08 8.38 -20.86
N HIS A 846 -5.69 9.54 -20.66
CA HIS A 846 -7.14 9.73 -20.69
C HIS A 846 -7.71 10.23 -22.04
N GLU A 847 -6.93 10.18 -23.13
CA GLU A 847 -7.33 10.61 -24.48
C GLU A 847 -7.89 12.05 -24.57
N VAL A 848 -7.41 12.96 -23.72
CA VAL A 848 -7.79 14.38 -23.73
C VAL A 848 -6.83 15.16 -24.62
N ASP A 849 -7.37 15.82 -25.64
CA ASP A 849 -6.58 16.64 -26.53
C ASP A 849 -6.06 17.90 -25.82
N PHE A 850 -4.77 18.18 -25.97
CA PHE A 850 -4.15 19.33 -25.32
C PHE A 850 -3.14 20.05 -26.21
N SER A 851 -2.85 21.30 -25.91
CA SER A 851 -1.75 22.04 -26.54
C SER A 851 -0.94 22.80 -25.50
N ILE A 852 0.34 23.01 -25.78
CA ILE A 852 1.26 23.72 -24.91
C ILE A 852 1.95 24.80 -25.72
N HIS A 853 1.76 26.05 -25.30
CA HIS A 853 2.35 27.23 -25.92
C HIS A 853 3.16 28.00 -24.90
N ALA A 854 4.42 28.25 -25.22
CA ALA A 854 5.26 29.16 -24.46
C ALA A 854 5.13 30.58 -25.03
N TYR A 855 5.06 31.59 -24.17
CA TYR A 855 5.01 32.98 -24.60
C TYR A 855 6.00 33.86 -23.84
N SER A 856 6.58 34.81 -24.57
CA SER A 856 7.43 35.88 -24.02
C SER A 856 7.73 36.93 -25.10
N ASP A 857 8.40 38.03 -24.77
CA ASP A 857 9.05 38.90 -25.77
C ASP A 857 10.56 38.62 -25.80
N ARG A 858 11.00 37.69 -26.66
CA ARG A 858 12.40 37.26 -26.73
C ARG A 858 13.30 38.34 -27.31
N ASN A 859 12.80 39.07 -28.30
CA ASN A 859 13.55 40.11 -28.99
C ASN A 859 13.49 41.48 -28.28
N ASN A 860 12.74 41.57 -27.18
CA ASN A 860 12.53 42.79 -26.39
C ASN A 860 12.07 43.97 -27.27
N LYS A 861 11.21 43.68 -28.26
CA LYS A 861 10.71 44.67 -29.24
C LYS A 861 9.44 45.37 -28.77
N LYS A 862 8.76 44.82 -27.74
CA LYS A 862 7.57 45.36 -27.08
C LYS A 862 6.36 45.61 -27.99
N ASP A 863 6.36 45.02 -29.18
CA ASP A 863 5.32 45.20 -30.20
C ASP A 863 4.74 43.86 -30.72
N ARG A 864 5.34 42.72 -30.36
CA ARG A 864 4.86 41.37 -30.69
C ARG A 864 5.09 40.39 -29.54
N ILE A 865 4.14 39.47 -29.36
CA ILE A 865 4.31 38.29 -28.51
C ILE A 865 4.96 37.20 -29.35
N ASP A 866 6.10 36.68 -28.87
CA ASP A 866 6.69 35.46 -29.42
C ASP A 866 5.95 34.27 -28.79
N LEU A 867 4.93 33.80 -29.51
CA LEU A 867 4.16 32.59 -29.15
C LEU A 867 4.81 31.39 -29.83
N ILE A 868 5.30 30.44 -29.03
CA ILE A 868 6.02 29.26 -29.49
C ILE A 868 5.19 28.03 -29.15
N PRO A 869 4.62 27.33 -30.15
CA PRO A 869 3.95 26.06 -29.92
C PRO A 869 5.01 25.01 -29.57
N ILE A 870 4.93 24.46 -28.36
CA ILE A 870 5.76 23.33 -27.92
C ILE A 870 5.11 22.01 -28.37
N LYS A 871 3.79 21.91 -28.16
CA LYS A 871 2.94 20.82 -28.65
C LYS A 871 1.65 21.42 -29.21
N ARG A 872 1.39 21.22 -30.50
CA ARG A 872 0.11 21.60 -31.12
C ARG A 872 -0.95 20.51 -30.89
N LEU A 873 -2.23 20.84 -31.04
CA LEU A 873 -3.32 19.87 -30.87
C LEU A 873 -3.18 18.67 -31.81
N ASP A 874 -2.77 18.90 -33.06
CA ASP A 874 -2.61 17.90 -34.12
C ASP A 874 -1.38 16.99 -33.96
N GLU A 875 -0.48 17.31 -33.02
CA GLU A 875 0.74 16.54 -32.78
C GLU A 875 0.51 15.44 -31.74
N VAL A 876 0.96 14.21 -32.04
CA VAL A 876 0.91 13.08 -31.10
C VAL A 876 1.95 13.29 -29.98
N TYR A 877 1.57 13.00 -28.74
CA TYR A 877 2.48 13.03 -27.60
C TYR A 877 3.11 11.63 -27.40
N ASP A 878 4.30 11.43 -27.96
CA ASP A 878 5.12 10.21 -27.78
C ASP A 878 6.40 10.52 -26.98
N GLU A 879 7.25 9.51 -26.74
CA GLU A 879 8.51 9.69 -25.99
C GLU A 879 9.44 10.73 -26.65
N THR A 880 9.43 10.81 -27.98
CA THR A 880 10.21 11.81 -28.72
C THR A 880 9.68 13.21 -28.46
N LYS A 881 8.36 13.39 -28.50
CA LYS A 881 7.71 14.67 -28.24
C LYS A 881 7.85 15.10 -26.78
N GLU A 882 7.85 14.15 -25.84
CA GLU A 882 8.15 14.41 -24.44
C GLU A 882 9.59 14.95 -24.27
N GLU A 883 10.57 14.36 -24.94
CA GLU A 883 11.95 14.84 -24.92
C GLU A 883 12.11 16.22 -25.58
N GLU A 884 11.46 16.46 -26.72
CA GLU A 884 11.41 17.78 -27.35
C GLU A 884 10.80 18.82 -26.41
N MET A 885 9.66 18.50 -25.80
CA MET A 885 8.95 19.36 -24.87
C MET A 885 9.83 19.71 -23.66
N PHE A 886 10.48 18.71 -23.07
CA PHE A 886 11.42 18.92 -21.96
C PHE A 886 12.59 19.82 -22.37
N ASN A 887 13.17 19.59 -23.55
CA ASN A 887 14.27 20.41 -24.09
C ASN A 887 13.85 21.87 -24.34
N TYR A 888 12.62 22.09 -24.83
CA TYR A 888 12.07 23.43 -24.98
C TYR A 888 11.76 24.09 -23.65
N LEU A 889 11.16 23.38 -22.70
CA LEU A 889 10.81 23.94 -21.40
C LEU A 889 12.04 24.26 -20.55
N ARG A 890 13.13 23.49 -20.66
CA ARG A 890 14.35 23.69 -19.85
C ARG A 890 15.26 24.85 -20.30
N THR A 891 15.06 25.41 -21.49
CA THR A 891 15.90 26.47 -22.12
C THR A 891 15.17 27.82 -22.22
N ASP A 892 15.83 28.91 -22.64
CA ASP A 892 15.17 30.16 -23.10
C ASP A 892 14.25 30.91 -22.11
N TRP A 893 14.48 30.85 -20.80
CA TRP A 893 13.74 31.64 -19.78
C TRP A 893 14.18 33.12 -19.69
N GLN A 894 14.32 33.78 -20.83
CA GLN A 894 15.00 35.07 -20.94
C GLN A 894 14.17 36.19 -21.58
N GLY A 895 12.96 35.90 -22.06
CA GLY A 895 12.11 36.90 -22.69
C GLY A 895 11.51 37.90 -21.69
N ASP A 896 11.12 39.09 -22.14
CA ASP A 896 10.43 40.06 -21.29
C ASP A 896 8.94 39.70 -21.12
N SER A 897 8.32 40.24 -20.07
CA SER A 897 6.88 40.07 -19.83
C SER A 897 6.07 40.75 -20.93
N VAL A 898 4.96 40.13 -21.33
CA VAL A 898 4.05 40.62 -22.36
C VAL A 898 2.71 41.02 -21.76
N GLU A 899 1.91 41.76 -22.53
CA GLU A 899 0.52 42.03 -22.16
C GLU A 899 -0.34 40.80 -22.43
N GLU A 900 -0.65 40.04 -21.39
CA GLU A 900 -1.26 38.71 -21.50
C GLU A 900 -2.67 38.70 -22.08
N TYR A 901 -3.39 39.84 -22.03
CA TYR A 901 -4.70 39.96 -22.67
C TYR A 901 -4.63 39.70 -24.19
N GLN A 902 -3.49 39.98 -24.82
CA GLN A 902 -3.29 39.79 -26.27
C GLN A 902 -3.31 38.29 -26.64
N LEU A 903 -2.97 37.39 -25.70
CA LEU A 903 -3.05 35.95 -25.92
C LEU A 903 -4.50 35.49 -26.10
N LEU A 904 -5.45 36.22 -25.52
CA LEU A 904 -6.87 35.88 -25.52
C LEU A 904 -7.64 36.51 -26.69
N GLU A 905 -7.04 37.46 -27.43
CA GLU A 905 -7.67 38.07 -28.61
C GLU A 905 -7.98 37.05 -29.71
N LYS A 906 -7.20 35.96 -29.77
CA LYS A 906 -7.39 34.83 -30.70
C LYS A 906 -7.48 33.49 -29.97
N VAL A 907 -8.17 33.46 -28.83
CA VAL A 907 -8.30 32.25 -28.00
C VAL A 907 -8.87 31.05 -28.76
N GLU A 908 -9.70 31.31 -29.77
CA GLU A 908 -10.27 30.29 -30.68
C GLU A 908 -9.23 29.50 -31.48
N SER A 909 -8.03 30.05 -31.68
CA SER A 909 -6.95 29.36 -32.41
C SER A 909 -6.28 28.23 -31.63
N TYR A 910 -6.51 28.12 -30.33
CA TYR A 910 -5.93 27.07 -29.47
C TYR A 910 -6.77 25.80 -29.41
N PHE A 911 -7.96 25.79 -30.00
CA PHE A 911 -8.96 24.73 -29.88
C PHE A 911 -9.45 24.29 -31.25
N SER A 912 -9.86 23.02 -31.38
CA SER A 912 -10.53 22.55 -32.59
C SER A 912 -11.97 23.11 -32.68
N PRO A 913 -12.56 23.11 -33.89
CA PRO A 913 -13.98 23.41 -34.06
C PRO A 913 -14.89 22.41 -33.34
N GLU A 914 -14.43 21.17 -33.11
CA GLU A 914 -15.22 20.10 -32.49
C GLU A 914 -15.21 20.12 -30.95
N ALA A 915 -14.36 20.94 -30.31
CA ALA A 915 -14.24 20.98 -28.86
C ALA A 915 -15.50 21.50 -28.13
N GLN A 916 -16.02 20.68 -27.21
CA GLN A 916 -17.21 20.96 -26.40
C GLN A 916 -16.88 21.71 -25.10
N THR A 917 -15.75 21.37 -24.46
CA THR A 917 -15.24 22.05 -23.26
C THR A 917 -13.83 22.54 -23.53
N LYS A 918 -13.64 23.85 -23.50
CA LYS A 918 -12.38 24.52 -23.84
C LYS A 918 -11.76 25.12 -22.59
N ILE A 919 -10.69 24.51 -22.08
CA ILE A 919 -10.01 24.94 -20.86
C ILE A 919 -8.68 25.61 -21.21
N VAL A 920 -8.49 26.84 -20.77
CA VAL A 920 -7.23 27.58 -20.92
C VAL A 920 -6.55 27.66 -19.55
N VAL A 921 -5.35 27.10 -19.44
CA VAL A 921 -4.50 27.17 -18.24
C VAL A 921 -3.40 28.19 -18.48
N MET A 922 -3.43 29.30 -17.75
CA MET A 922 -2.41 30.35 -17.87
C MET A 922 -1.45 30.27 -16.69
N ILE A 923 -0.16 30.07 -16.95
CA ILE A 923 0.87 29.96 -15.92
C ILE A 923 1.80 31.17 -16.00
N SER A 924 1.67 32.10 -15.04
CA SER A 924 2.42 33.37 -15.04
C SER A 924 2.48 34.05 -13.67
N ASP A 925 3.28 35.11 -13.52
CA ASP A 925 3.23 36.00 -12.36
C ASP A 925 2.16 37.11 -12.48
N PHE A 926 1.48 37.21 -13.64
CA PHE A 926 0.41 38.16 -13.97
C PHE A 926 0.74 39.63 -13.67
N ARG A 927 2.03 39.98 -13.78
CA ARG A 927 2.49 41.36 -13.61
C ARG A 927 2.46 42.09 -14.94
N GLY A 928 1.90 43.29 -14.94
CA GLY A 928 1.91 44.19 -16.09
C GLY A 928 3.31 44.67 -16.46
N GLN A 929 3.46 45.30 -17.63
CA GLN A 929 4.78 45.65 -18.16
C GLN A 929 5.59 46.59 -17.24
N ARG A 930 4.92 47.37 -16.40
CA ARG A 930 5.55 48.39 -15.52
C ARG A 930 5.56 48.02 -14.03
N GLY A 931 5.29 46.76 -13.68
CA GLY A 931 5.38 46.19 -12.33
C GLY A 931 5.33 47.20 -11.18
N LYS A 932 4.15 47.41 -10.60
CA LYS A 932 3.92 48.38 -9.53
C LYS A 932 4.40 47.86 -8.18
N ALA A 933 4.68 48.80 -7.27
CA ALA A 933 5.15 48.47 -5.93
C ALA A 933 4.03 47.80 -5.10
N GLU A 934 2.83 48.36 -5.15
CA GLU A 934 1.66 47.83 -4.45
C GLU A 934 0.84 46.86 -5.33
N VAL A 935 0.27 45.82 -4.70
CA VAL A 935 -0.54 44.79 -5.37
C VAL A 935 -1.87 45.38 -5.88
N SER A 936 -2.47 46.29 -5.11
CA SER A 936 -3.68 47.04 -5.47
C SER A 936 -3.53 47.79 -6.80
N ASP A 937 -2.39 48.45 -7.01
CA ASP A 937 -2.08 49.17 -8.24
C ASP A 937 -1.86 48.22 -9.43
N GLU A 938 -1.34 47.01 -9.17
CA GLU A 938 -1.08 46.00 -10.20
C GLU A 938 -2.38 45.36 -10.68
N ILE A 939 -3.28 45.00 -9.76
CA ILE A 939 -4.64 44.52 -10.09
C ILE A 939 -5.39 45.58 -10.90
N ASN A 940 -5.29 46.84 -10.48
CA ASN A 940 -5.91 47.97 -11.17
C ASN A 940 -5.09 48.49 -12.35
N SER A 941 -4.03 47.81 -12.79
CA SER A 941 -3.27 48.24 -13.96
C SER A 941 -4.11 48.15 -15.24
N ARG A 942 -3.76 48.94 -16.26
CA ARG A 942 -4.45 48.91 -17.56
C ARG A 942 -4.41 47.51 -18.17
N ASP A 943 -3.28 46.83 -18.04
CA ASP A 943 -3.01 45.52 -18.64
C ASP A 943 -3.88 44.43 -17.98
N ASN A 944 -3.91 44.41 -16.64
CA ASN A 944 -4.72 43.45 -15.88
C ASN A 944 -6.22 43.71 -15.98
N ARG A 945 -6.66 44.98 -16.04
CA ARG A 945 -8.07 45.31 -16.33
C ARG A 945 -8.52 44.81 -17.70
N LYS A 946 -7.66 44.94 -18.71
CA LYS A 946 -7.94 44.41 -20.05
C LYS A 946 -7.95 42.88 -20.06
N LEU A 947 -7.00 42.24 -19.39
CA LEU A 947 -6.94 40.79 -19.26
C LEU A 947 -8.21 40.25 -18.60
N HIS A 948 -8.62 40.83 -17.47
CA HIS A 948 -9.85 40.45 -16.78
C HIS A 948 -11.09 40.68 -17.65
N ALA A 949 -11.16 41.79 -18.39
CA ALA A 949 -12.26 42.03 -19.33
C ALA A 949 -12.31 40.99 -20.46
N GLU A 950 -11.16 40.57 -21.00
CA GLU A 950 -11.10 39.57 -22.06
C GLU A 950 -11.40 38.16 -21.53
N ILE A 951 -11.01 37.83 -20.29
CA ILE A 951 -11.43 36.61 -19.58
C ILE A 951 -12.95 36.57 -19.47
N LEU A 952 -13.58 37.60 -18.89
CA LEU A 952 -15.05 37.67 -18.74
C LEU A 952 -15.77 37.59 -20.09
N LYS A 953 -15.24 38.26 -21.12
CA LYS A 953 -15.79 38.23 -22.47
C LYS A 953 -15.76 36.83 -23.08
N ASN A 954 -14.68 36.07 -22.87
CA ASN A 954 -14.54 34.71 -23.41
C ASN A 954 -15.20 33.65 -22.51
N GLN A 955 -15.38 33.89 -21.21
CA GLN A 955 -16.22 33.04 -20.35
C GLN A 955 -17.67 33.01 -20.85
N ASN A 956 -18.21 34.14 -21.30
CA ASN A 956 -19.53 34.20 -21.97
C ASN A 956 -19.58 33.43 -23.30
N ARG A 957 -18.42 33.07 -23.87
CA ARG A 957 -18.28 32.25 -25.08
C ARG A 957 -17.91 30.79 -24.75
N ASN A 958 -18.16 30.34 -23.51
CA ASN A 958 -17.93 28.98 -23.01
C ASN A 958 -16.47 28.55 -22.86
N TYR A 959 -15.52 29.48 -22.77
CA TYR A 959 -14.13 29.17 -22.40
C TYR A 959 -13.97 29.17 -20.87
N VAL A 960 -13.32 28.15 -20.34
CA VAL A 960 -13.01 28.01 -18.90
C VAL A 960 -11.54 28.41 -18.69
N PHE A 961 -11.25 29.21 -17.68
CA PHE A 961 -9.91 29.73 -17.44
C PHE A 961 -9.40 29.33 -16.06
N LEU A 962 -8.20 28.76 -16.01
CA LEU A 962 -7.46 28.48 -14.78
C LEU A 962 -6.21 29.38 -14.73
N GLY A 963 -6.17 30.30 -13.77
CA GLY A 963 -5.03 31.18 -13.54
C GLY A 963 -4.05 30.58 -12.54
N VAL A 964 -2.87 30.14 -12.98
CA VAL A 964 -1.80 29.64 -12.11
C VAL A 964 -0.79 30.74 -11.85
N GLY A 965 -0.94 31.40 -10.69
CA GLY A 965 -0.12 32.53 -10.26
C GLY A 965 1.21 32.10 -9.65
N LEU A 966 2.32 32.62 -10.18
CA LEU A 966 3.67 32.35 -9.67
C LEU A 966 4.18 33.49 -8.77
N GLY A 967 4.67 33.14 -7.58
CA GLY A 967 5.27 34.07 -6.61
C GLY A 967 4.32 34.47 -5.47
N ARG A 968 4.71 35.45 -4.64
CA ARG A 968 3.99 35.83 -3.41
C ARG A 968 2.88 36.87 -3.60
N ARG A 969 2.67 37.35 -4.83
CA ARG A 969 1.64 38.34 -5.15
C ARG A 969 0.46 37.58 -5.74
N TYR A 970 -0.59 37.42 -4.95
CA TYR A 970 -1.83 36.68 -5.25
C TYR A 970 -2.68 37.40 -6.31
N ILE A 971 -2.08 37.75 -7.45
CA ILE A 971 -2.74 38.52 -8.51
C ILE A 971 -3.74 37.64 -9.27
N ALA A 972 -3.43 36.35 -9.46
CA ALA A 972 -4.28 35.42 -10.19
C ALA A 972 -5.69 35.31 -9.57
N GLU A 973 -5.79 35.25 -8.24
CA GLU A 973 -7.05 35.16 -7.48
C GLU A 973 -8.00 36.33 -7.71
N HIS A 974 -7.47 37.48 -8.16
CA HIS A 974 -8.27 38.66 -8.46
C HIS A 974 -8.65 38.78 -9.94
N LEU A 975 -7.97 38.05 -10.83
CA LEU A 975 -8.18 38.13 -12.28
C LEU A 975 -8.98 36.95 -12.83
N PHE A 976 -8.88 35.78 -12.21
CA PHE A 976 -9.51 34.54 -12.64
C PHE A 976 -10.53 34.07 -11.60
N GLN A 977 -11.63 33.47 -12.08
CA GLN A 977 -12.61 32.83 -11.21
C GLN A 977 -12.02 31.59 -10.54
N ASP A 978 -11.26 30.81 -11.29
CA ASP A 978 -10.56 29.62 -10.83
C ASP A 978 -9.06 29.88 -10.93
N SER A 979 -8.34 29.75 -9.80
CA SER A 979 -6.92 30.07 -9.74
C SER A 979 -6.18 29.22 -8.72
N VAL A 980 -4.88 29.05 -8.96
CA VAL A 980 -3.94 28.34 -8.08
C VAL A 980 -2.74 29.25 -7.84
N GLN A 981 -2.38 29.48 -6.57
CA GLN A 981 -1.18 30.25 -6.25
C GLN A 981 -0.01 29.33 -5.89
N ILE A 982 1.10 29.50 -6.60
CA ILE A 982 2.36 28.80 -6.39
C ILE A 982 3.41 29.75 -5.81
N THR A 983 3.88 29.42 -4.62
CA THR A 983 4.88 30.16 -3.83
C THR A 983 6.10 29.28 -3.56
N SER A 984 7.13 29.83 -2.92
CA SER A 984 8.31 29.06 -2.48
C SER A 984 7.95 27.89 -1.55
N ASP A 985 6.77 27.92 -0.93
CA ASP A 985 6.43 27.01 0.15
C ASP A 985 5.61 25.80 -0.36
N ASN A 986 5.05 25.89 -1.57
CA ASN A 986 4.17 24.86 -2.14
C ASN A 986 4.49 24.50 -3.61
N PHE A 987 5.60 24.99 -4.18
CA PHE A 987 5.95 24.71 -5.58
C PHE A 987 6.15 23.21 -5.89
N TYR A 988 6.62 22.43 -4.93
CA TYR A 988 6.70 20.97 -5.07
C TYR A 988 5.33 20.32 -5.29
N ASN A 989 4.25 20.94 -4.79
CA ASN A 989 2.88 20.46 -4.94
C ASN A 989 2.18 21.03 -6.19
N MET A 990 2.86 21.84 -6.99
CA MET A 990 2.28 22.48 -8.18
C MET A 990 1.59 21.49 -9.15
N PRO A 991 2.18 20.32 -9.47
CA PRO A 991 1.52 19.36 -10.35
C PRO A 991 0.19 18.85 -9.77
N ASN A 992 0.17 18.49 -8.47
CA ASN A 992 -1.03 18.03 -7.77
C ASN A 992 -2.12 19.10 -7.73
N LEU A 993 -1.77 20.35 -7.45
CA LEU A 993 -2.72 21.46 -7.39
C LEU A 993 -3.34 21.75 -8.76
N ILE A 994 -2.53 21.75 -9.82
CA ILE A 994 -3.01 21.96 -11.19
C ILE A 994 -3.91 20.80 -11.61
N GLY A 995 -3.50 19.54 -11.37
CA GLY A 995 -4.30 18.39 -11.76
C GLY A 995 -5.61 18.26 -10.97
N THR A 996 -5.62 18.61 -9.67
CA THR A 996 -6.85 18.65 -8.85
C THR A 996 -7.84 19.68 -9.39
N GLU A 997 -7.38 20.89 -9.67
CA GLU A 997 -8.24 21.94 -10.22
C GLU A 997 -8.69 21.62 -11.65
N LEU A 998 -7.82 21.05 -12.48
CA LEU A 998 -8.20 20.57 -13.82
C LEU A 998 -9.29 19.51 -13.74
N GLY A 999 -9.13 18.50 -12.88
CA GLY A 999 -10.15 17.48 -12.64
C GLY A 999 -11.48 18.09 -12.21
N ARG A 1000 -11.45 19.03 -11.24
CA ARG A 1000 -12.64 19.76 -10.80
C ARG A 1000 -13.31 20.55 -11.93
N LEU A 1001 -12.53 21.27 -12.75
CA LEU A 1001 -13.05 22.08 -13.85
C LEU A 1001 -13.68 21.22 -14.95
N ILE A 1002 -13.03 20.11 -15.29
CA ILE A 1002 -13.56 19.13 -16.25
C ILE A 1002 -14.88 18.56 -15.73
N LEU A 1003 -14.92 18.09 -14.48
CA LEU A 1003 -16.16 17.60 -13.86
C LEU A 1003 -17.24 18.69 -13.85
N THR A 1004 -16.92 19.91 -13.41
CA THR A 1004 -17.93 20.98 -13.27
C THR A 1004 -18.49 21.41 -14.63
N HIS A 1005 -17.65 21.61 -15.64
CA HIS A 1005 -18.06 22.24 -16.89
C HIS A 1005 -18.39 21.26 -18.02
N HIS A 1006 -17.86 20.03 -17.99
CA HIS A 1006 -18.15 19.03 -19.01
C HIS A 1006 -19.25 18.06 -18.57
N SER A 1007 -19.28 17.59 -17.31
CA SER A 1007 -20.34 16.66 -16.86
C SER A 1007 -21.73 17.30 -16.75
N MET A 1008 -21.83 18.62 -16.57
CA MET A 1008 -23.12 19.34 -16.59
C MET A 1008 -23.67 19.59 -18.00
N ARG A 1009 -22.89 19.33 -19.06
CA ARG A 1009 -23.25 19.58 -20.46
C ARG A 1009 -23.67 18.30 -21.21
N ASN A 1010 -23.39 17.13 -20.65
CA ASN A 1010 -23.74 15.81 -21.19
C ASN A 1010 -24.93 15.18 -20.47
#